data_AF-A0A061GW50-F1
#
_entry.id   AF-A0A061GW50-F1
#
_cell.length_a   1.000
_cell.length_b   1.000
_cell.length_c   1.000
_cell.angle_alpha   90.00
_cell.angle_beta   90.00
_cell.angle_gamma   90.00
#
_symmetry.space_group_name_H-M   'P 1'
#
loop_
_entity.id
_entity.type
_entity.pdbx_description
1 polymer ?
#
loop_
_entity_poly.entity_id
_entity_poly.type
_entity_poly.pdbx_seq_one_letter_code
_entity_poly.pdbx_strand_id
1 'polypeptide(L)'
;MVNLGDLNNDIPFDVLSRLPTKYMPKLKCVSKGWNRLISDPTFMKVQSQKREPLSGFFFQQKYKWCYDDITTISYIPVEKQDAELHKTVFNFLPEHVVVLASCNGLVCCRSCFPFHDSCLYICNPLNNEWLRLKWDEPDKENSFALAFDPCQDHIGTSTNFKLIRVKQFETNKEALCFSFEIYSPDKGAWRKSEEICKCNSNLYKNRGIFTEGVLHWLTDGDEVLTFNVENELSWLVSVPLPANEFRSIPEACIGDSDGRLHYILVSEYGFQVWFLEDYFESRWSLKLCKTLEEMDEEHSQFLYNLRERVTQRLAVDTEPWIDPLAFKDGIRTFHNHFSILEENLCSKFLTSCTQTSNLLHGQAIHAKFIKGSIPHSLYLQNHILNMYLKCGDLINGHKLFDEMPERNVVSWSAMVSGFTQHRFYNEALSLFVYMMRDGNSRPNEFTFVSVLQACSLHESLALAYQAYAVVLRLGFGSNVFLVNAFLTALMRHGQKEEAFEVFEKCLNKDIVTWNVMLSGYLESPCYELPKFWVQMNNEGVKPDCFTFASVLTGLASLGELNMGLQVHGQTVKSGHGGEICVGNSLVDMYIKSQRLFDGLKAFNEMGEKDVCSWTQMAAGWLEYGQPEKALEVIGEMRMMGVNPNKFTLATAFNACANLAFLEEGKKVHGLRIKLGVEIDVCVDNALIDMYAKCGSMDGAWGVFKVMDDPSIVSWTTMIMGCAQNGQAREALKIFDEMIVKGIKPNYITFVCVLYACSQGMFIDEAWKYFSSMTSDHGISPGEDHYVYMVHVLGRAGHIKEAEELIFSMPFQPGASVWQTLLSACQVHGDIETGKRAAEHAIHLNRKDPSSYVLLSNMFAGFNNWDDVGKLRELMETRDVKKVPGSITGLVAIEATRKATATCSISPRKHRSGHVFRLYKLKLWIQVPGSTAMQNECTQQRQSHHCAKLTPVMETANRRVD
;
A
#
# COMPACT_ATOMS: atom_id res chain seq x y z
N MET A 1 -3.97 -57.88 -24.33
CA MET A 1 -2.86 -57.09 -24.88
C MET A 1 -3.33 -56.53 -26.21
N VAL A 2 -3.63 -55.24 -26.24
CA VAL A 2 -3.92 -54.47 -27.47
C VAL A 2 -2.86 -53.38 -27.50
N ASN A 3 -2.20 -53.24 -28.65
CA ASN A 3 -1.16 -52.25 -28.92
C ASN A 3 -1.63 -50.83 -28.53
N LEU A 4 -0.91 -50.17 -27.63
CA LEU A 4 -1.06 -48.75 -27.31
C LEU A 4 -0.56 -47.84 -28.45
N GLY A 5 0.06 -48.40 -29.50
CA GLY A 5 0.60 -47.67 -30.64
C GLY A 5 -0.45 -47.16 -31.65
N ASP A 6 -1.66 -47.70 -31.65
CA ASP A 6 -2.67 -47.34 -32.67
C ASP A 6 -3.59 -46.18 -32.26
N LEU A 7 -3.61 -45.76 -30.99
CA LEU A 7 -4.53 -44.72 -30.49
C LEU A 7 -4.00 -43.28 -30.66
N ASN A 8 -2.69 -43.12 -30.94
CA ASN A 8 -2.05 -41.81 -31.09
C ASN A 8 -2.05 -41.27 -32.53
N ASN A 9 -2.55 -42.04 -33.51
CA ASN A 9 -2.65 -41.58 -34.91
C ASN A 9 -4.03 -41.03 -35.29
N ASP A 10 -4.93 -40.89 -34.32
CA ASP A 10 -6.29 -40.47 -34.60
C ASP A 10 -6.46 -38.97 -34.31
N ILE A 11 -6.66 -38.17 -35.38
CA ILE A 11 -7.29 -36.83 -35.37
C ILE A 11 -8.38 -36.69 -34.26
N PRO A 12 -9.23 -37.71 -34.00
CA PRO A 12 -10.09 -37.79 -32.81
C PRO A 12 -9.45 -37.47 -31.44
N PHE A 13 -8.30 -38.05 -31.10
CA PHE A 13 -7.62 -37.83 -29.82
C PHE A 13 -7.17 -36.38 -29.70
N ASP A 14 -6.60 -35.83 -30.77
CA ASP A 14 -6.15 -34.45 -30.82
C ASP A 14 -7.31 -33.47 -30.65
N VAL A 15 -8.37 -33.61 -31.45
CA VAL A 15 -9.57 -32.76 -31.37
C VAL A 15 -10.27 -32.85 -30.02
N LEU A 16 -10.32 -34.05 -29.41
CA LEU A 16 -10.92 -34.24 -28.09
C LEU A 16 -10.03 -33.72 -26.98
N SER A 17 -8.72 -33.93 -27.02
CA SER A 17 -7.80 -33.45 -25.98
C SER A 17 -7.81 -31.92 -25.82
N ARG A 18 -8.30 -31.18 -26.83
CA ARG A 18 -8.41 -29.72 -26.87
C ARG A 18 -9.73 -29.18 -26.31
N LEU A 19 -10.67 -30.05 -25.93
CA LEU A 19 -11.98 -29.67 -25.38
C LEU A 19 -12.03 -29.89 -23.86
N PRO A 20 -12.48 -28.89 -23.06
CA PRO A 20 -12.68 -29.06 -21.62
C PRO A 20 -13.40 -30.35 -21.24
N THR A 21 -12.99 -30.95 -20.11
CA THR A 21 -13.49 -32.24 -19.60
C THR A 21 -15.02 -32.27 -19.47
N LYS A 22 -15.64 -31.12 -19.17
CA LYS A 22 -17.10 -30.95 -19.12
C LYS A 22 -17.84 -31.18 -20.46
N TYR A 23 -17.15 -31.14 -21.61
CA TYR A 23 -17.74 -31.29 -22.95
C TYR A 23 -17.70 -32.74 -23.47
N MET A 24 -16.82 -33.56 -22.89
CA MET A 24 -16.57 -34.95 -23.29
C MET A 24 -17.81 -35.86 -23.32
N PRO A 25 -18.74 -35.82 -22.34
CA PRO A 25 -19.88 -36.74 -22.33
C PRO A 25 -20.83 -36.58 -23.52
N LYS A 26 -20.97 -35.36 -24.06
CA LYS A 26 -21.84 -35.08 -25.22
C LYS A 26 -21.25 -35.64 -26.54
N LEU A 27 -19.93 -35.82 -26.61
CA LEU A 27 -19.20 -36.23 -27.80
C LEU A 27 -19.00 -37.76 -27.90
N LYS A 28 -19.40 -38.53 -26.88
CA LYS A 28 -19.41 -40.00 -26.92
C LYS A 28 -20.29 -40.57 -28.04
N CYS A 29 -21.27 -39.80 -28.51
CA CYS A 29 -22.20 -40.21 -29.55
C CYS A 29 -21.66 -39.97 -30.98
N VAL A 30 -20.49 -39.34 -31.12
CA VAL A 30 -19.90 -38.96 -32.42
C VAL A 30 -19.45 -40.18 -33.23
N SER A 31 -18.70 -41.11 -32.61
CA SER A 31 -18.30 -42.38 -33.22
C SER A 31 -17.93 -43.42 -32.16
N LYS A 32 -17.87 -44.70 -32.55
CA LYS A 32 -17.38 -45.79 -31.66
C LYS A 32 -15.93 -45.57 -31.22
N GLY A 33 -15.10 -44.95 -32.06
CA GLY A 33 -13.72 -44.58 -31.74
C GLY A 33 -13.67 -43.51 -30.65
N TRP A 34 -14.44 -42.43 -30.80
CA TRP A 34 -14.53 -41.35 -29.81
C TRP A 34 -15.09 -41.85 -28.48
N ASN A 35 -16.11 -42.72 -28.51
CA ASN A 35 -16.66 -43.31 -27.29
C ASN A 35 -15.63 -44.17 -26.55
N ARG A 36 -14.85 -44.99 -27.26
CA ARG A 36 -13.77 -45.79 -26.66
C ARG A 36 -12.70 -44.89 -26.06
N LEU A 37 -12.29 -43.84 -26.76
CA LEU A 37 -11.27 -42.90 -26.32
C LEU A 37 -11.69 -42.11 -25.07
N ILE A 38 -12.89 -41.51 -25.09
CA ILE A 38 -13.43 -40.71 -23.98
C ILE A 38 -13.74 -41.59 -22.76
N SER A 39 -14.07 -42.86 -22.99
CA SER A 39 -14.33 -43.81 -21.91
C SER A 39 -13.04 -44.48 -21.39
N ASP A 40 -11.87 -44.16 -21.96
CA ASP A 40 -10.57 -44.62 -21.47
C ASP A 40 -10.16 -43.83 -20.20
N PRO A 41 -9.92 -44.51 -19.06
CA PRO A 41 -9.52 -43.87 -17.82
C PRO A 41 -8.18 -43.11 -17.92
N THR A 42 -7.26 -43.55 -18.77
CA THR A 42 -5.95 -42.91 -18.96
C THR A 42 -6.07 -41.60 -19.71
N PHE A 43 -6.89 -41.56 -20.78
CA PHE A 43 -7.24 -40.34 -21.49
C PHE A 43 -7.89 -39.31 -20.56
N MET A 44 -8.88 -39.72 -19.76
CA MET A 44 -9.55 -38.82 -18.82
C MET A 44 -8.64 -38.30 -17.70
N LYS A 45 -7.64 -39.09 -17.28
CA LYS A 45 -6.62 -38.66 -16.30
C LYS A 45 -5.72 -37.57 -16.89
N VAL A 46 -5.22 -37.75 -18.11
CA VAL A 46 -4.43 -36.73 -18.84
C VAL A 46 -5.25 -35.47 -19.06
N GLN A 47 -6.52 -35.61 -19.44
CA GLN A 47 -7.43 -34.47 -19.66
C GLN A 47 -7.74 -33.67 -18.38
N SER A 48 -7.78 -34.33 -17.21
CA SER A 48 -8.05 -33.68 -15.93
C SER A 48 -6.88 -32.85 -15.37
N GLN A 49 -5.67 -33.05 -15.89
CA GLN A 49 -4.44 -32.41 -15.41
C GLN A 49 -4.07 -31.11 -16.17
N LYS A 50 -4.68 -30.84 -17.33
CA LYS A 50 -4.46 -29.59 -18.10
C LYS A 50 -5.31 -28.44 -17.51
N ARG A 51 -4.70 -27.26 -17.32
CA ARG A 51 -5.36 -26.08 -16.72
C ARG A 51 -5.47 -24.86 -17.64
N GLU A 52 -4.78 -24.81 -18.78
CA GLU A 52 -4.78 -23.64 -19.67
C GLU A 52 -5.59 -23.88 -20.96
N PRO A 53 -6.43 -22.93 -21.40
CA PRO A 53 -7.08 -22.99 -22.71
C PRO A 53 -6.06 -22.76 -23.83
N LEU A 54 -6.16 -23.53 -24.92
CA LEU A 54 -5.31 -23.33 -26.10
C LEU A 54 -5.79 -22.12 -26.92
N SER A 55 -4.83 -21.37 -27.47
CA SER A 55 -4.99 -20.06 -28.13
C SER A 55 -5.44 -20.13 -29.61
N GLY A 56 -5.29 -21.24 -30.33
CA GLY A 56 -5.70 -21.31 -31.76
C GLY A 56 -5.50 -22.68 -32.42
N PHE A 57 -5.96 -22.84 -33.66
CA PHE A 57 -5.67 -24.01 -34.52
C PHE A 57 -5.46 -23.62 -36.00
N PHE A 58 -4.82 -24.51 -36.75
CA PHE A 58 -4.56 -24.40 -38.19
C PHE A 58 -5.20 -25.56 -38.93
N PHE A 59 -5.74 -25.32 -40.13
CA PHE A 59 -6.05 -26.38 -41.06
C PHE A 59 -5.77 -25.94 -42.52
N GLN A 60 -5.14 -26.82 -43.28
CA GLN A 60 -4.92 -26.69 -44.72
C GLN A 60 -5.40 -27.98 -45.40
N GLN A 61 -6.28 -27.87 -46.39
CA GLN A 61 -7.00 -29.03 -46.92
C GLN A 61 -6.07 -29.94 -47.75
N LYS A 62 -6.11 -31.26 -47.45
CA LYS A 62 -5.46 -32.33 -48.25
C LYS A 62 -6.45 -33.16 -49.10
N TYR A 63 -7.75 -33.03 -48.88
CA TYR A 63 -8.75 -33.96 -49.43
C TYR A 63 -9.65 -33.30 -50.48
N LYS A 64 -9.67 -33.87 -51.69
CA LYS A 64 -10.65 -33.55 -52.73
C LYS A 64 -12.05 -33.78 -52.14
N TRP A 65 -13.01 -32.90 -52.46
CA TRP A 65 -14.42 -33.10 -52.12
C TRP A 65 -14.95 -34.31 -52.90
N CYS A 66 -14.74 -35.53 -52.41
CA CYS A 66 -15.21 -36.77 -53.05
C CYS A 66 -15.97 -37.67 -52.06
N TYR A 67 -16.77 -38.58 -52.63
CA TYR A 67 -17.62 -39.53 -51.90
C TYR A 67 -16.84 -40.42 -50.89
N ASP A 68 -15.53 -40.57 -51.09
CA ASP A 68 -14.66 -41.42 -50.24
C ASP A 68 -14.38 -40.83 -48.85
N ASP A 69 -14.66 -39.54 -48.61
CA ASP A 69 -14.51 -38.92 -47.28
C ASP A 69 -15.48 -39.55 -46.25
N ILE A 70 -16.64 -40.04 -46.70
CA ILE A 70 -17.66 -40.68 -45.85
C ILE A 70 -17.21 -42.07 -45.38
N THR A 71 -16.40 -42.77 -46.18
CA THR A 71 -15.88 -44.11 -45.85
C THR A 71 -14.60 -44.06 -45.00
N THR A 72 -13.84 -42.96 -45.08
CA THR A 72 -12.52 -42.84 -44.44
C THR A 72 -12.59 -42.18 -43.06
N ILE A 73 -13.61 -41.36 -42.81
CA ILE A 73 -13.88 -40.77 -41.49
C ILE A 73 -14.87 -41.69 -40.79
N SER A 74 -14.46 -42.22 -39.63
CA SER A 74 -15.17 -43.19 -38.79
C SER A 74 -16.64 -42.84 -38.44
N TYR A 75 -17.55 -42.85 -39.41
CA TYR A 75 -18.99 -42.94 -39.24
C TYR A 75 -19.41 -44.36 -39.57
N ILE A 76 -20.27 -44.94 -38.74
CA ILE A 76 -20.85 -46.26 -38.99
C ILE A 76 -21.84 -46.11 -40.16
N PRO A 77 -21.65 -46.78 -41.31
CA PRO A 77 -22.77 -47.03 -42.21
C PRO A 77 -23.62 -48.10 -41.53
N VAL A 78 -24.81 -47.74 -41.05
CA VAL A 78 -25.77 -48.75 -40.61
C VAL A 78 -26.42 -49.31 -41.88
N GLU A 79 -25.78 -50.31 -42.49
CA GLU A 79 -26.51 -51.24 -43.33
C GLU A 79 -27.40 -52.10 -42.42
N LYS A 80 -28.57 -51.56 -42.08
CA LYS A 80 -29.76 -52.37 -41.78
C LYS A 80 -30.92 -51.72 -42.51
N GLN A 81 -31.48 -52.46 -43.44
CA GLN A 81 -32.80 -52.20 -44.01
C GLN A 81 -33.76 -51.89 -42.85
N ASP A 82 -34.47 -50.77 -42.98
CA ASP A 82 -35.57 -50.29 -42.12
C ASP A 82 -35.23 -49.57 -40.80
N ALA A 83 -34.15 -48.79 -40.75
CA ALA A 83 -34.01 -47.74 -39.72
C ALA A 83 -33.60 -46.39 -40.33
N GLU A 84 -34.54 -45.45 -40.41
CA GLU A 84 -34.26 -44.05 -40.74
C GLU A 84 -33.23 -43.47 -39.75
N LEU A 85 -32.07 -43.07 -40.26
CA LEU A 85 -30.93 -42.61 -39.48
C LEU A 85 -31.05 -41.11 -39.15
N HIS A 86 -32.02 -40.74 -38.31
CA HIS A 86 -32.25 -39.34 -37.92
C HIS A 86 -31.43 -38.88 -36.69
N LYS A 87 -30.10 -38.99 -36.71
CA LYS A 87 -29.25 -38.29 -35.73
C LYS A 87 -28.01 -37.66 -36.35
N THR A 88 -28.04 -36.34 -36.52
CA THR A 88 -26.85 -35.52 -36.77
C THR A 88 -25.99 -35.50 -35.50
N VAL A 89 -24.66 -35.52 -35.63
CA VAL A 89 -23.76 -35.55 -34.45
C VAL A 89 -23.87 -34.30 -33.59
N PHE A 90 -24.14 -33.16 -34.22
CA PHE A 90 -24.65 -31.97 -33.58
C PHE A 90 -26.10 -31.80 -33.99
N ASN A 91 -27.04 -32.26 -33.14
CA ASN A 91 -28.49 -32.17 -33.39
C ASN A 91 -28.99 -30.73 -33.65
N PHE A 92 -28.17 -29.73 -33.35
CA PHE A 92 -28.46 -28.30 -33.53
C PHE A 92 -27.93 -27.72 -34.85
N LEU A 93 -27.14 -28.48 -35.62
CA LEU A 93 -26.69 -28.06 -36.95
C LEU A 93 -27.69 -28.49 -38.02
N PRO A 94 -27.84 -27.71 -39.11
CA PRO A 94 -28.84 -27.96 -40.15
C PRO A 94 -28.51 -29.16 -41.05
N GLU A 95 -27.28 -29.68 -41.00
CA GLU A 95 -26.82 -30.79 -41.83
C GLU A 95 -25.74 -31.65 -41.13
N HIS A 96 -25.39 -32.78 -41.75
CA HIS A 96 -24.24 -33.57 -41.32
C HIS A 96 -22.94 -32.84 -41.67
N VAL A 97 -22.01 -32.80 -40.71
CA VAL A 97 -20.76 -32.06 -40.85
C VAL A 97 -19.57 -32.94 -40.47
N VAL A 98 -18.42 -32.66 -41.09
CA VAL A 98 -17.12 -33.24 -40.71
C VAL A 98 -16.40 -32.27 -39.79
N VAL A 99 -16.01 -32.74 -38.60
CA VAL A 99 -15.20 -31.96 -37.67
C VAL A 99 -13.77 -31.83 -38.21
N LEU A 100 -13.30 -30.60 -38.33
CA LEU A 100 -11.96 -30.27 -38.82
C LEU A 100 -10.98 -30.00 -37.68
N ALA A 101 -11.40 -29.25 -36.66
CA ALA A 101 -10.55 -28.84 -35.55
C ALA A 101 -11.35 -28.29 -34.35
N SER A 102 -10.67 -28.07 -33.22
CA SER A 102 -11.24 -27.45 -32.01
C SER A 102 -10.27 -26.48 -31.33
N CYS A 103 -10.78 -25.39 -30.76
CA CYS A 103 -10.02 -24.39 -29.98
C CYS A 103 -10.92 -23.71 -28.94
N ASN A 104 -10.42 -23.56 -27.70
CA ASN A 104 -11.11 -22.94 -26.56
C ASN A 104 -12.61 -23.32 -26.40
N GLY A 105 -12.98 -24.56 -26.70
CA GLY A 105 -14.37 -25.04 -26.63
C GLY A 105 -15.22 -24.82 -27.89
N LEU A 106 -14.72 -24.14 -28.90
CA LEU A 106 -15.31 -24.05 -30.24
C LEU A 106 -14.85 -25.24 -31.10
N VAL A 107 -15.71 -25.68 -32.01
CA VAL A 107 -15.45 -26.75 -32.97
C VAL A 107 -15.70 -26.22 -34.38
N CYS A 108 -14.71 -26.33 -35.25
CA CYS A 108 -14.83 -26.00 -36.66
C CYS A 108 -15.16 -27.26 -37.45
N CYS A 109 -16.20 -27.19 -38.27
CA CYS A 109 -16.70 -28.27 -39.07
C CYS A 109 -16.90 -27.82 -40.53
N ARG A 110 -16.89 -28.75 -41.48
CA ARG A 110 -17.31 -28.50 -42.88
C ARG A 110 -18.59 -29.26 -43.21
N SER A 111 -19.39 -28.74 -44.14
CA SER A 111 -20.56 -29.47 -44.68
C SER A 111 -20.15 -30.77 -45.39
N CYS A 112 -20.99 -31.80 -45.30
CA CYS A 112 -20.82 -33.04 -46.07
C CYS A 112 -21.43 -32.88 -47.48
N PHE A 113 -20.64 -33.19 -48.51
CA PHE A 113 -21.13 -33.28 -49.90
C PHE A 113 -22.23 -34.37 -50.01
N PRO A 114 -23.30 -34.26 -50.83
CA PRO A 114 -23.46 -33.40 -52.02
C PRO A 114 -24.49 -32.26 -51.91
N PHE A 115 -24.86 -31.79 -50.72
CA PHE A 115 -25.90 -30.77 -50.58
C PHE A 115 -25.35 -29.34 -50.83
N HIS A 116 -26.16 -28.51 -51.49
CA HIS A 116 -25.83 -27.21 -52.08
C HIS A 116 -25.03 -26.24 -51.17
N ASP A 117 -24.03 -25.58 -51.77
CA ASP A 117 -23.05 -24.63 -51.20
C ASP A 117 -22.12 -25.18 -50.10
N SER A 118 -20.89 -25.52 -50.48
CA SER A 118 -19.77 -25.80 -49.57
C SER A 118 -19.69 -24.73 -48.48
N CYS A 119 -19.75 -25.12 -47.20
CA CYS A 119 -19.74 -24.17 -46.08
C CYS A 119 -18.91 -24.69 -44.91
N LEU A 120 -18.33 -23.76 -44.15
CA LEU A 120 -17.74 -24.04 -42.84
C LEU A 120 -18.74 -23.65 -41.73
N TYR A 121 -18.80 -24.47 -40.69
CA TYR A 121 -19.54 -24.22 -39.46
C TYR A 121 -18.56 -24.04 -38.31
N ILE A 122 -18.61 -22.90 -37.63
CA ILE A 122 -17.97 -22.74 -36.32
C ILE A 122 -19.07 -22.89 -35.30
N CYS A 123 -18.98 -23.93 -34.46
CA CYS A 123 -20.02 -24.24 -33.49
C CYS A 123 -19.48 -24.25 -32.07
N ASN A 124 -20.34 -23.83 -31.14
CA ASN A 124 -20.11 -23.93 -29.72
C ASN A 124 -21.02 -25.03 -29.14
N PRO A 125 -20.48 -26.24 -28.86
CA PRO A 125 -21.27 -27.36 -28.36
C PRO A 125 -21.85 -27.16 -26.94
N LEU A 126 -21.47 -26.10 -26.24
CA LEU A 126 -22.00 -25.79 -24.91
C LEU A 126 -23.42 -25.23 -24.96
N ASN A 127 -23.59 -24.17 -25.74
CA ASN A 127 -24.82 -23.40 -25.84
C ASN A 127 -25.60 -23.73 -27.13
N ASN A 128 -25.08 -24.64 -27.96
CA ASN A 128 -25.65 -25.06 -29.25
C ASN A 128 -25.71 -23.92 -30.29
N GLU A 129 -24.91 -22.87 -30.12
CA GLU A 129 -24.78 -21.79 -31.11
C GLU A 129 -23.83 -22.20 -32.23
N TRP A 130 -24.07 -21.67 -33.42
CA TRP A 130 -23.23 -21.92 -34.58
C TRP A 130 -23.28 -20.77 -35.57
N LEU A 131 -22.18 -20.62 -36.31
CA LEU A 131 -22.03 -19.67 -37.40
C LEU A 131 -21.73 -20.41 -38.69
N ARG A 132 -22.50 -20.13 -39.76
CA ARG A 132 -22.25 -20.64 -41.11
C ARG A 132 -21.45 -19.63 -41.91
N LEU A 133 -20.31 -20.06 -42.42
CA LEU A 133 -19.44 -19.29 -43.30
C LEU A 133 -19.59 -19.80 -44.73
N LYS A 134 -20.05 -18.93 -45.64
CA LYS A 134 -20.10 -19.23 -47.06
C LYS A 134 -18.69 -19.34 -47.63
N TRP A 135 -18.49 -20.36 -48.46
CA TRP A 135 -17.23 -20.63 -49.10
C TRP A 135 -17.36 -20.39 -50.60
N ASP A 136 -16.87 -19.24 -51.08
CA ASP A 136 -17.15 -18.83 -52.45
C ASP A 136 -16.34 -19.62 -53.51
N GLU A 137 -15.11 -20.09 -53.23
CA GLU A 137 -14.35 -20.98 -54.15
C GLU A 137 -13.32 -21.86 -53.40
N PRO A 138 -13.35 -23.21 -53.49
CA PRO A 138 -12.34 -24.10 -52.89
C PRO A 138 -11.08 -24.15 -53.74
N ASP A 139 -10.28 -23.09 -53.69
CA ASP A 139 -8.93 -23.09 -54.24
C ASP A 139 -7.99 -23.98 -53.43
N LYS A 140 -7.13 -24.73 -54.13
CA LYS A 140 -6.24 -25.76 -53.57
C LYS A 140 -5.13 -25.22 -52.65
N GLU A 141 -4.91 -23.92 -52.61
CA GLU A 141 -3.71 -23.30 -51.99
C GLU A 141 -4.01 -22.40 -50.78
N ASN A 142 -5.29 -22.22 -50.43
CA ASN A 142 -5.65 -21.38 -49.29
C ASN A 142 -5.43 -22.12 -47.96
N SER A 143 -4.79 -21.43 -47.02
CA SER A 143 -4.54 -21.96 -45.67
C SER A 143 -5.35 -21.17 -44.65
N PHE A 144 -5.98 -21.86 -43.69
CA PHE A 144 -6.86 -21.24 -42.72
C PHE A 144 -6.34 -21.46 -41.30
N ALA A 145 -6.49 -20.44 -40.47
CA ALA A 145 -6.20 -20.50 -39.06
C ALA A 145 -7.35 -19.89 -38.26
N LEU A 146 -7.84 -20.61 -37.25
CA LEU A 146 -8.76 -20.05 -36.27
C LEU A 146 -7.96 -19.64 -35.04
N ALA A 147 -8.06 -18.38 -34.67
CA ALA A 147 -7.35 -17.79 -33.55
C ALA A 147 -8.32 -17.26 -32.49
N PHE A 148 -7.93 -17.37 -31.23
CA PHE A 148 -8.66 -16.88 -30.07
C PHE A 148 -7.68 -16.18 -29.12
N ASP A 149 -8.03 -15.03 -28.55
CA ASP A 149 -7.19 -14.35 -27.56
C ASP A 149 -7.54 -14.85 -26.14
N PRO A 150 -6.69 -15.67 -25.48
CA PRO A 150 -6.97 -16.19 -24.15
C PRO A 150 -6.88 -15.12 -23.04
N CYS A 151 -6.29 -13.95 -23.28
CA CYS A 151 -6.10 -12.91 -22.28
C CYS A 151 -7.34 -12.04 -22.06
N GLN A 152 -8.26 -11.98 -23.02
CA GLN A 152 -9.43 -11.11 -22.96
C GLN A 152 -10.74 -11.83 -22.61
N ASP A 153 -10.80 -13.16 -22.75
CA ASP A 153 -12.07 -13.89 -22.71
C ASP A 153 -12.07 -15.12 -21.77
N HIS A 154 -13.17 -15.28 -21.02
CA HIS A 154 -13.38 -16.42 -20.12
C HIS A 154 -13.77 -17.72 -20.84
N ILE A 155 -13.32 -18.86 -20.30
CA ILE A 155 -13.53 -20.21 -20.86
C ILE A 155 -15.03 -20.52 -21.03
N GLY A 156 -15.50 -20.54 -22.28
CA GLY A 156 -16.82 -21.03 -22.67
C GLY A 156 -17.95 -20.00 -22.71
N THR A 157 -17.66 -18.70 -22.64
CA THR A 157 -18.67 -17.63 -22.73
C THR A 157 -18.49 -16.67 -23.91
N SER A 158 -17.34 -16.63 -24.58
CA SER A 158 -17.08 -15.65 -25.65
C SER A 158 -17.40 -16.19 -27.05
N THR A 159 -18.15 -15.40 -27.81
CA THR A 159 -18.37 -15.53 -29.25
C THR A 159 -17.30 -14.79 -30.08
N ASN A 160 -16.34 -14.12 -29.43
CA ASN A 160 -15.27 -13.37 -30.10
C ASN A 160 -14.14 -14.32 -30.52
N PHE A 161 -14.15 -14.73 -31.77
CA PHE A 161 -13.03 -15.43 -32.41
C PHE A 161 -12.57 -14.66 -33.64
N LYS A 162 -11.31 -14.82 -34.04
CA LYS A 162 -10.80 -14.31 -35.31
C LYS A 162 -10.49 -15.50 -36.21
N LEU A 163 -11.13 -15.56 -37.38
CA LEU A 163 -10.76 -16.55 -38.39
C LEU A 163 -9.88 -15.85 -39.43
N ILE A 164 -8.68 -16.38 -39.65
CA ILE A 164 -7.68 -15.81 -40.55
C ILE A 164 -7.52 -16.76 -41.72
N ARG A 165 -7.52 -16.19 -42.92
CA ARG A 165 -7.25 -16.90 -44.17
C ARG A 165 -6.00 -16.32 -44.79
N VAL A 166 -5.02 -17.18 -45.04
CA VAL A 166 -3.78 -16.84 -45.72
C VAL A 166 -3.91 -17.27 -47.17
N LYS A 167 -3.76 -16.31 -48.09
CA LYS A 167 -3.78 -16.54 -49.54
C LYS A 167 -2.39 -16.36 -50.11
N GLN A 168 -1.91 -17.40 -50.78
CA GLN A 168 -0.69 -17.35 -51.57
C GLN A 168 -1.01 -16.81 -52.97
N PHE A 169 -0.15 -15.94 -53.49
CA PHE A 169 -0.24 -15.47 -54.89
C PHE A 169 1.15 -15.13 -55.43
N GLU A 170 1.31 -15.29 -56.74
CA GLU A 170 2.53 -14.93 -57.45
C GLU A 170 2.46 -13.49 -57.97
N THR A 171 3.58 -12.78 -57.89
CA THR A 171 3.73 -11.46 -58.52
C THR A 171 4.45 -11.60 -59.87
N ASN A 172 4.31 -10.60 -60.76
CA ASN A 172 4.92 -10.55 -62.11
C ASN A 172 6.47 -10.70 -62.15
N LYS A 173 7.14 -10.87 -61.00
CA LYS A 173 8.60 -11.05 -60.84
C LYS A 173 8.98 -12.41 -60.25
N GLU A 174 8.10 -13.43 -60.33
CA GLU A 174 8.32 -14.79 -59.79
C GLU A 174 8.54 -14.86 -58.26
N ALA A 175 8.22 -13.79 -57.51
CA ALA A 175 8.26 -13.80 -56.06
C ALA A 175 6.89 -14.20 -55.49
N LEU A 176 6.90 -15.24 -54.66
CA LEU A 176 5.74 -15.71 -53.90
C LEU A 176 5.41 -14.69 -52.79
N CYS A 177 4.12 -14.37 -52.65
CA CYS A 177 3.62 -13.42 -51.68
C CYS A 177 2.42 -14.00 -50.92
N PHE A 178 2.31 -13.66 -49.64
CA PHE A 178 1.21 -14.05 -48.77
C PHE A 178 0.39 -12.83 -48.38
N SER A 179 -0.92 -12.92 -48.52
CA SER A 179 -1.88 -11.94 -48.01
C SER A 179 -2.81 -12.55 -46.97
N PHE A 180 -3.29 -11.72 -46.06
CA PHE A 180 -4.09 -12.14 -44.91
C PHE A 180 -5.49 -11.56 -44.98
N GLU A 181 -6.52 -12.38 -44.78
CA GLU A 181 -7.91 -11.96 -44.62
C GLU A 181 -8.41 -12.37 -43.24
N ILE A 182 -8.99 -11.42 -42.49
CA ILE A 182 -9.52 -11.62 -41.14
C ILE A 182 -11.04 -11.54 -41.19
N TYR A 183 -11.71 -12.59 -40.75
CA TYR A 183 -13.15 -12.62 -40.59
C TYR A 183 -13.57 -11.93 -39.29
N SER A 184 -14.50 -11.00 -39.37
CA SER A 184 -15.09 -10.33 -38.21
C SER A 184 -16.47 -10.94 -37.91
N PRO A 185 -16.65 -11.65 -36.78
CA PRO A 185 -17.94 -12.23 -36.41
C PRO A 185 -19.06 -11.19 -36.29
N ASP A 186 -18.76 -10.02 -35.72
CA ASP A 186 -19.73 -8.93 -35.51
C ASP A 186 -20.29 -8.36 -36.82
N LYS A 187 -19.47 -8.36 -37.87
CA LYS A 187 -19.84 -7.82 -39.20
C LYS A 187 -20.26 -8.90 -40.20
N GLY A 188 -20.06 -10.17 -39.85
CA GLY A 188 -20.38 -11.31 -40.72
C GLY A 188 -19.58 -11.37 -42.02
N ALA A 189 -18.45 -10.66 -42.13
CA ALA A 189 -17.74 -10.44 -43.39
C ALA A 189 -16.21 -10.58 -43.25
N TRP A 190 -15.56 -10.92 -44.36
CA TRP A 190 -14.11 -10.96 -44.48
C TRP A 190 -13.54 -9.57 -44.73
N ARG A 191 -12.51 -9.20 -43.97
CA ARG A 191 -11.69 -8.00 -44.19
C ARG A 191 -10.31 -8.43 -44.69
N LYS A 192 -9.84 -7.86 -45.79
CA LYS A 192 -8.46 -8.05 -46.26
C LYS A 192 -7.53 -7.12 -45.47
N SER A 193 -6.44 -7.65 -44.92
CA SER A 193 -5.37 -6.84 -44.31
C SER A 193 -4.58 -6.13 -45.41
N GLU A 194 -4.05 -4.95 -45.09
CA GLU A 194 -3.17 -4.20 -46.00
C GLU A 194 -1.78 -4.84 -46.12
N GLU A 195 -1.46 -5.75 -45.20
CA GLU A 195 -0.16 -6.39 -45.09
C GLU A 195 0.03 -7.51 -46.14
N ILE A 196 1.18 -7.47 -46.81
CA ILE A 196 1.63 -8.48 -47.78
C ILE A 196 3.05 -8.90 -47.42
N CYS A 197 3.21 -10.17 -47.05
CA CYS A 197 4.52 -10.74 -46.75
C CYS A 197 5.13 -11.32 -48.03
N LYS A 198 6.34 -10.89 -48.40
CA LYS A 198 7.10 -11.49 -49.51
C LYS A 198 7.95 -12.62 -48.97
N CYS A 199 7.75 -13.83 -49.45
CA CYS A 199 8.51 -15.00 -49.04
C CYS A 199 8.67 -15.91 -50.24
N ASN A 200 9.90 -16.26 -50.61
CA ASN A 200 10.18 -17.03 -51.83
C ASN A 200 9.99 -18.54 -51.65
N SER A 201 9.33 -18.94 -50.57
CA SER A 201 9.16 -20.32 -50.10
C SER A 201 7.66 -20.61 -49.92
N ASN A 202 7.21 -21.82 -50.25
CA ASN A 202 5.83 -22.23 -50.00
C ASN A 202 5.63 -22.57 -48.52
N LEU A 203 4.39 -22.55 -48.05
CA LEU A 203 4.06 -22.98 -46.68
C LEU A 203 4.13 -24.51 -46.57
N TYR A 204 4.80 -25.03 -45.54
CA TYR A 204 4.67 -26.43 -45.17
C TYR A 204 3.23 -26.72 -44.75
N LYS A 205 2.65 -27.73 -45.40
CA LYS A 205 1.26 -28.14 -45.15
C LYS A 205 1.07 -28.57 -43.69
N ASN A 206 0.13 -27.94 -42.99
CA ASN A 206 -0.25 -28.24 -41.60
C ASN A 206 0.87 -28.08 -40.54
N ARG A 207 1.86 -27.21 -40.75
CA ARG A 207 2.93 -26.91 -39.78
C ARG A 207 2.88 -25.46 -39.30
N GLY A 208 1.82 -25.12 -38.58
CA GLY A 208 1.62 -23.80 -37.99
C GLY A 208 1.23 -23.87 -36.51
N ILE A 209 1.59 -22.83 -35.74
CA ILE A 209 1.22 -22.67 -34.33
C ILE A 209 0.80 -21.23 -34.03
N PHE A 210 -0.12 -21.06 -33.09
CA PHE A 210 -0.65 -19.75 -32.70
C PHE A 210 -0.41 -19.53 -31.22
N THR A 211 0.39 -18.52 -30.90
CA THR A 211 0.90 -18.23 -29.56
C THR A 211 0.84 -16.74 -29.29
N GLU A 212 0.29 -16.34 -28.15
CA GLU A 212 0.26 -14.94 -27.69
C GLU A 212 -0.24 -13.90 -28.72
N GLY A 213 -1.27 -14.24 -29.51
CA GLY A 213 -1.80 -13.32 -30.52
C GLY A 213 -1.05 -13.33 -31.86
N VAL A 214 -0.05 -14.20 -32.01
CA VAL A 214 0.82 -14.30 -33.18
C VAL A 214 0.70 -15.68 -33.84
N LEU A 215 0.54 -15.66 -35.16
CA LEU A 215 0.48 -16.81 -36.05
C LEU A 215 1.89 -17.12 -36.56
N HIS A 216 2.37 -18.36 -36.40
CA HIS A 216 3.64 -18.82 -36.95
C HIS A 216 3.41 -19.99 -37.91
N TRP A 217 4.06 -19.97 -39.08
CA TRP A 217 3.92 -20.97 -40.13
C TRP A 217 5.29 -21.35 -40.69
N LEU A 218 5.63 -22.63 -40.67
CA LEU A 218 6.89 -23.09 -41.24
C LEU A 218 6.82 -23.06 -42.78
N THR A 219 7.86 -22.55 -43.44
CA THR A 219 7.98 -22.55 -44.91
C THR A 219 8.89 -23.70 -45.39
N ASP A 220 8.79 -24.09 -46.66
CA ASP A 220 9.67 -25.09 -47.29
C ASP A 220 11.12 -24.62 -47.47
N GLY A 221 11.41 -23.36 -47.15
CA GLY A 221 12.74 -22.78 -47.02
C GLY A 221 13.24 -22.70 -45.57
N ASP A 222 14.14 -21.76 -45.31
CA ASP A 222 14.82 -21.52 -44.03
C ASP A 222 14.14 -20.46 -43.17
N GLU A 223 12.84 -20.26 -43.36
CA GLU A 223 12.08 -19.18 -42.71
C GLU A 223 10.76 -19.67 -42.11
N VAL A 224 10.30 -18.98 -41.07
CA VAL A 224 8.97 -19.11 -40.46
C VAL A 224 8.19 -17.83 -40.74
N LEU A 225 7.08 -17.96 -41.48
CA LEU A 225 6.13 -16.88 -41.70
C LEU A 225 5.40 -16.56 -40.41
N THR A 226 5.54 -15.31 -39.95
CA THR A 226 4.93 -14.83 -38.72
C THR A 226 3.95 -13.71 -39.02
N PHE A 227 2.76 -13.73 -38.39
CA PHE A 227 1.74 -12.70 -38.53
C PHE A 227 1.07 -12.40 -37.19
N ASN A 228 1.20 -11.15 -36.71
CA ASN A 228 0.51 -10.69 -35.51
C ASN A 228 -0.92 -10.25 -35.85
N VAL A 229 -1.89 -10.86 -35.19
CA VAL A 229 -3.32 -10.72 -35.51
C VAL A 229 -3.93 -9.43 -34.95
N GLU A 230 -3.37 -8.88 -33.88
CA GLU A 230 -3.82 -7.62 -33.27
C GLU A 230 -3.27 -6.40 -34.02
N ASN A 231 -1.97 -6.43 -34.31
CA ASN A 231 -1.27 -5.31 -34.94
C ASN A 231 -1.26 -5.38 -36.47
N GLU A 232 -1.71 -6.50 -37.06
CA GLU A 232 -1.69 -6.78 -38.50
C GLU A 232 -0.31 -6.61 -39.16
N LEU A 233 0.74 -7.07 -38.47
CA LEU A 233 2.12 -7.01 -38.96
C LEU A 233 2.62 -8.41 -39.31
N SER A 234 3.29 -8.54 -40.46
CA SER A 234 3.92 -9.79 -40.88
C SER A 234 5.44 -9.66 -40.92
N TRP A 235 6.15 -10.74 -40.59
CA TRP A 235 7.60 -10.83 -40.75
C TRP A 235 8.05 -12.28 -40.91
N LEU A 236 9.28 -12.45 -41.36
CA LEU A 236 9.91 -13.76 -41.50
C LEU A 236 10.96 -13.93 -40.40
N VAL A 237 10.95 -15.09 -39.76
CA VAL A 237 11.97 -15.48 -38.78
C VAL A 237 12.83 -16.56 -39.40
N SER A 238 14.11 -16.29 -39.62
CA SER A 238 15.03 -17.29 -40.16
C SER A 238 15.24 -18.39 -39.13
N VAL A 239 15.16 -19.66 -39.53
CA VAL A 239 15.42 -20.81 -38.67
C VAL A 239 16.87 -21.27 -38.78
N PRO A 240 17.45 -21.84 -37.70
CA PRO A 240 18.83 -22.30 -37.72
C PRO A 240 18.93 -23.59 -38.55
N LEU A 241 19.44 -23.49 -39.78
CA LEU A 241 19.82 -24.63 -40.59
C LEU A 241 21.35 -24.86 -40.52
N PRO A 242 21.82 -26.10 -40.29
CA PRO A 242 23.21 -26.48 -40.47
C PRO A 242 23.73 -26.13 -41.87
N ALA A 243 24.93 -25.55 -41.94
CA ALA A 243 25.54 -25.03 -43.18
C ALA A 243 26.02 -26.10 -44.20
N ASN A 244 25.53 -27.34 -44.14
CA ASN A 244 25.99 -28.44 -44.99
C ASN A 244 24.84 -29.10 -45.75
N GLU A 245 25.10 -29.50 -47.00
CA GLU A 245 24.20 -30.28 -47.86
C GLU A 245 23.72 -31.55 -47.15
N PHE A 246 22.42 -31.61 -46.83
CA PHE A 246 21.80 -32.83 -46.32
C PHE A 246 21.68 -33.88 -47.43
N ARG A 247 22.00 -35.14 -47.13
CA ARG A 247 21.77 -36.25 -48.08
C ARG A 247 20.29 -36.64 -48.19
N SER A 248 19.49 -36.28 -47.19
CA SER A 248 18.05 -36.54 -47.08
C SER A 248 17.33 -35.31 -46.55
N ILE A 249 16.07 -35.09 -46.93
CA ILE A 249 15.30 -33.92 -46.50
C ILE A 249 15.02 -33.99 -44.98
N PRO A 250 15.47 -33.01 -44.16
CA PRO A 250 15.25 -33.03 -42.72
C PRO A 250 13.77 -32.83 -42.38
N GLU A 251 13.35 -33.39 -41.24
CA GLU A 251 12.01 -33.18 -40.69
C GLU A 251 12.06 -32.06 -39.65
N ALA A 252 11.36 -30.95 -39.92
CA ALA A 252 11.33 -29.79 -39.03
C ALA A 252 9.92 -29.47 -38.55
N CYS A 253 9.75 -29.15 -37.27
CA CYS A 253 8.49 -28.69 -36.72
C CYS A 253 8.67 -27.52 -35.75
N ILE A 254 7.62 -26.72 -35.61
CA ILE A 254 7.56 -25.59 -34.68
C ILE A 254 6.53 -25.88 -33.59
N GLY A 255 6.82 -25.44 -32.37
CA GLY A 255 5.94 -25.61 -31.23
C GLY A 255 6.08 -24.49 -30.21
N ASP A 256 5.34 -24.62 -29.11
CA ASP A 256 5.27 -23.64 -28.03
C ASP A 256 5.51 -24.30 -26.67
N SER A 257 6.28 -23.61 -25.83
CA SER A 257 6.42 -23.89 -24.41
C SER A 257 6.56 -22.58 -23.64
N ASP A 258 5.64 -22.32 -22.72
CA ASP A 258 5.59 -21.11 -21.89
C ASP A 258 5.62 -19.79 -22.68
N GLY A 259 4.94 -19.73 -23.84
CA GLY A 259 4.82 -18.52 -24.67
C GLY A 259 6.01 -18.27 -25.61
N ARG A 260 6.95 -19.22 -25.71
CA ARG A 260 8.13 -19.11 -26.58
C ARG A 260 8.08 -20.12 -27.73
N LEU A 261 8.36 -19.63 -28.93
CA LEU A 261 8.50 -20.46 -30.12
C LEU A 261 9.76 -21.33 -30.00
N HIS A 262 9.58 -22.65 -30.16
CA HIS A 262 10.68 -23.58 -30.32
C HIS A 262 10.65 -24.22 -31.70
N TYR A 263 11.85 -24.51 -32.22
CA TYR A 263 12.09 -25.14 -33.51
C TYR A 263 12.80 -26.47 -33.28
N ILE A 264 12.21 -27.54 -33.78
CA ILE A 264 12.74 -28.89 -33.66
C ILE A 264 13.19 -29.34 -35.04
N LEU A 265 14.42 -29.82 -35.14
CA LEU A 265 15.02 -30.31 -36.37
C LEU A 265 15.47 -31.75 -36.18
N VAL A 266 14.99 -32.65 -37.04
CA VAL A 266 15.43 -34.04 -37.12
C VAL A 266 16.11 -34.25 -38.46
N SER A 267 17.40 -34.58 -38.44
CA SER A 267 18.22 -34.79 -39.63
C SER A 267 19.08 -36.04 -39.48
N GLU A 268 19.81 -36.41 -40.53
CA GLU A 268 20.80 -37.50 -40.47
C GLU A 268 21.90 -37.25 -39.41
N TYR A 269 22.10 -36.00 -39.01
CA TYR A 269 23.06 -35.58 -37.99
C TYR A 269 22.50 -35.60 -36.56
N GLY A 270 21.21 -35.91 -36.39
CA GLY A 270 20.58 -35.99 -35.07
C GLY A 270 19.34 -35.11 -34.90
N PHE A 271 18.89 -35.07 -33.66
CA PHE A 271 17.73 -34.35 -33.15
C PHE A 271 18.17 -33.10 -32.40
N GLN A 272 17.63 -31.95 -32.79
CA GLN A 272 17.95 -30.65 -32.19
C GLN A 272 16.68 -29.90 -31.79
N VAL A 273 16.73 -29.22 -30.64
CA VAL A 273 15.67 -28.31 -30.17
C VAL A 273 16.26 -26.94 -29.92
N TRP A 274 15.71 -25.95 -30.61
CA TRP A 274 16.11 -24.55 -30.57
C TRP A 274 14.99 -23.70 -30.00
N PHE A 275 15.32 -22.76 -29.12
CA PHE A 275 14.37 -21.82 -28.55
C PHE A 275 14.65 -20.42 -29.12
N LEU A 276 13.62 -19.74 -29.59
CA LEU A 276 13.72 -18.37 -30.05
C LEU A 276 13.82 -17.44 -28.85
N GLU A 277 14.95 -16.76 -28.70
CA GLU A 277 15.18 -15.80 -27.61
C GLU A 277 14.85 -14.37 -28.04
N ASP A 278 14.94 -14.08 -29.35
CA ASP A 278 14.62 -12.78 -29.93
C ASP A 278 14.01 -12.93 -31.33
N TYR A 279 12.78 -12.43 -31.51
CA TYR A 279 12.04 -12.48 -32.78
C TYR A 279 12.61 -11.53 -33.84
N PHE A 280 13.15 -10.38 -33.45
CA PHE A 280 13.62 -9.36 -34.39
C PHE A 280 15.01 -9.69 -34.93
N GLU A 281 15.89 -10.23 -34.08
CA GLU A 281 17.22 -10.66 -34.48
C GLU A 281 17.25 -12.11 -35.02
N SER A 282 16.11 -12.82 -35.03
CA SER A 282 16.03 -14.26 -35.31
C SER A 282 17.05 -15.07 -34.49
N ARG A 283 17.23 -14.71 -33.21
CA ARG A 283 18.28 -15.28 -32.36
C ARG A 283 17.78 -16.55 -31.69
N TRP A 284 18.23 -17.69 -32.21
CA TRP A 284 17.93 -19.01 -31.66
C TRP A 284 19.01 -19.50 -30.71
N SER A 285 18.60 -20.20 -29.65
CA SER A 285 19.50 -20.90 -28.73
C SER A 285 19.25 -22.40 -28.77
N LEU A 286 20.31 -23.18 -29.04
CA LEU A 286 20.24 -24.64 -29.00
C LEU A 286 20.12 -25.09 -27.55
N LYS A 287 19.02 -25.75 -27.20
CA LYS A 287 18.78 -26.26 -25.85
C LYS A 287 19.04 -27.75 -25.73
N LEU A 288 18.82 -28.52 -26.80
CA LEU A 288 19.01 -29.97 -26.81
C LEU A 288 19.57 -30.41 -28.16
N CYS A 289 20.58 -31.28 -28.14
CA CYS A 289 21.14 -31.94 -29.32
C CYS A 289 21.44 -33.39 -28.95
N LYS A 290 20.86 -34.35 -29.67
CA LYS A 290 21.08 -35.79 -29.50
C LYS A 290 21.29 -36.47 -30.85
N THR A 291 22.04 -37.56 -30.87
CA THR A 291 22.19 -38.40 -32.06
C THR A 291 20.94 -39.24 -32.32
N LEU A 292 20.74 -39.70 -33.56
CA LEU A 292 19.61 -40.60 -33.88
C LEU A 292 19.70 -41.94 -33.14
N GLU A 293 20.91 -42.42 -32.84
CA GLU A 293 21.15 -43.66 -32.08
C GLU A 293 20.69 -43.53 -30.63
N GLU A 294 21.03 -42.42 -29.96
CA GLU A 294 20.55 -42.11 -28.61
C GLU A 294 19.02 -42.00 -28.56
N MET A 295 18.40 -41.47 -29.62
CA MET A 295 16.93 -41.36 -29.70
C MET A 295 16.23 -42.70 -29.89
N ASP A 296 16.75 -43.57 -30.76
CA ASP A 296 16.21 -44.91 -31.00
C ASP A 296 16.33 -45.78 -29.73
N GLU A 297 17.41 -45.65 -28.96
CA GLU A 297 17.63 -46.37 -27.69
C GLU A 297 16.71 -45.89 -26.55
N GLU A 298 16.62 -44.57 -26.33
CA GLU A 298 15.83 -44.00 -25.23
C GLU A 298 14.31 -44.11 -25.45
N HIS A 299 13.87 -44.12 -26.71
CA HIS A 299 12.45 -44.01 -27.06
C HIS A 299 12.00 -45.04 -28.09
N SER A 300 12.53 -46.27 -27.98
CA SER A 300 12.21 -47.43 -28.83
C SER A 300 10.70 -47.74 -28.99
N GLN A 301 9.85 -47.29 -28.06
CA GLN A 301 8.39 -47.44 -28.14
C GLN A 301 7.69 -46.40 -29.05
N PHE A 302 8.28 -45.23 -29.27
CA PHE A 302 7.65 -44.12 -30.01
C PHE A 302 8.30 -43.84 -31.35
N LEU A 303 9.61 -44.11 -31.48
CA LEU A 303 10.42 -43.74 -32.64
C LEU A 303 11.06 -44.99 -33.26
N TYR A 304 10.25 -45.97 -33.68
CA TYR A 304 10.78 -47.21 -34.28
C TYR A 304 11.34 -46.97 -35.70
N ASN A 305 12.58 -47.41 -35.92
CA ASN A 305 13.34 -47.27 -37.18
C ASN A 305 13.53 -45.79 -37.62
N LEU A 306 13.75 -44.88 -36.66
CA LEU A 306 13.89 -43.45 -36.94
C LEU A 306 15.02 -43.18 -37.95
N ARG A 307 16.18 -43.81 -37.73
CA ARG A 307 17.34 -43.70 -38.63
C ARG A 307 17.00 -44.13 -40.07
N GLU A 308 16.31 -45.26 -40.23
CA GLU A 308 15.97 -45.80 -41.55
C GLU A 308 14.99 -44.88 -42.30
N ARG A 309 14.04 -44.28 -41.59
CA ARG A 309 13.07 -43.31 -42.13
C ARG A 309 13.70 -41.98 -42.54
N VAL A 310 14.63 -41.44 -41.74
CA VAL A 310 15.41 -40.24 -42.12
C VAL A 310 16.18 -40.51 -43.40
N THR A 311 16.86 -41.66 -43.47
CA THR A 311 17.76 -42.00 -44.59
C THR A 311 17.00 -42.27 -45.91
N GLN A 312 15.74 -42.73 -45.84
CA GLN A 312 14.93 -43.08 -47.01
C GLN A 312 14.09 -41.91 -47.58
N ARG A 313 14.07 -40.74 -46.93
CA ARG A 313 13.22 -39.61 -47.37
C ARG A 313 13.86 -38.81 -48.50
N LEU A 314 13.29 -38.97 -49.71
CA LEU A 314 13.78 -38.35 -50.94
C LEU A 314 12.83 -37.27 -51.53
N ALA A 315 11.67 -37.00 -50.93
CA ALA A 315 10.71 -35.99 -51.41
C ALA A 315 9.97 -35.25 -50.28
N VAL A 316 9.73 -33.94 -50.48
CA VAL A 316 9.07 -33.02 -49.53
C VAL A 316 7.62 -33.40 -49.23
N ASP A 317 6.87 -33.89 -50.23
CA ASP A 317 5.43 -34.19 -50.15
C ASP A 317 5.06 -35.52 -49.43
N THR A 318 6.04 -36.22 -48.85
CA THR A 318 5.77 -37.45 -48.07
C THR A 318 5.09 -37.13 -46.73
N GLU A 319 4.23 -38.02 -46.24
CA GLU A 319 3.52 -37.80 -44.97
C GLU A 319 4.49 -37.63 -43.80
N PRO A 320 4.22 -36.66 -42.89
CA PRO A 320 5.02 -36.49 -41.69
C PRO A 320 4.97 -37.78 -40.89
N TRP A 321 6.13 -38.33 -40.60
CA TRP A 321 6.28 -39.55 -39.82
C TRP A 321 6.53 -39.24 -38.34
N ILE A 322 6.60 -37.94 -37.99
CA ILE A 322 6.70 -37.40 -36.63
C ILE A 322 5.56 -36.40 -36.42
N ASP A 323 4.73 -36.63 -35.41
CA ASP A 323 3.73 -35.66 -34.95
C ASP A 323 4.43 -34.54 -34.15
N PRO A 324 4.33 -33.26 -34.55
CA PRO A 324 4.86 -32.12 -33.79
C PRO A 324 4.43 -32.10 -32.31
N LEU A 325 3.26 -32.66 -31.97
CA LEU A 325 2.74 -32.67 -30.60
C LEU A 325 3.34 -33.77 -29.72
N ALA A 326 3.85 -34.86 -30.30
CA ALA A 326 4.51 -35.93 -29.54
C ALA A 326 5.75 -35.42 -28.78
N PHE A 327 6.40 -34.37 -29.30
CA PHE A 327 7.53 -33.72 -28.65
C PHE A 327 7.15 -32.60 -27.67
N LYS A 328 5.91 -32.06 -27.73
CA LYS A 328 5.41 -31.10 -26.73
C LYS A 328 5.33 -31.75 -25.35
N ASP A 329 4.81 -32.97 -25.28
CA ASP A 329 4.76 -33.75 -24.03
C ASP A 329 6.09 -34.50 -23.77
N GLY A 330 6.83 -34.89 -24.82
CA GLY A 330 8.15 -35.51 -24.73
C GLY A 330 9.22 -34.61 -24.09
N ILE A 331 9.27 -33.32 -24.43
CA ILE A 331 10.21 -32.32 -23.85
C ILE A 331 10.00 -32.16 -22.34
N ARG A 332 8.77 -32.31 -21.85
CA ARG A 332 8.45 -32.33 -20.41
C ARG A 332 9.11 -33.48 -19.66
N THR A 333 9.43 -34.58 -20.34
CA THR A 333 10.12 -35.76 -19.76
C THR A 333 11.64 -35.62 -19.72
N PHE A 334 12.25 -34.66 -20.44
CA PHE A 334 13.70 -34.39 -20.41
C PHE A 334 14.12 -33.53 -19.20
N HIS A 335 13.67 -33.94 -18.00
CA HIS A 335 13.68 -33.22 -16.71
C HIS A 335 15.03 -32.69 -16.20
N ASN A 336 16.18 -33.04 -16.81
CA ASN A 336 17.49 -32.62 -16.29
C ASN A 336 17.91 -31.21 -16.68
N HIS A 337 17.31 -30.58 -17.71
CA HIS A 337 17.54 -29.17 -18.05
C HIS A 337 16.50 -28.21 -17.42
N PHE A 338 15.42 -28.74 -16.84
CA PHE A 338 14.37 -27.94 -16.19
C PHE A 338 14.72 -27.47 -14.77
N SER A 339 15.77 -28.02 -14.14
CA SER A 339 16.20 -27.66 -12.78
C SER A 339 16.55 -26.16 -12.64
N ILE A 340 17.20 -25.58 -13.65
CA ILE A 340 17.59 -24.16 -13.67
C ILE A 340 16.37 -23.24 -13.89
N LEU A 341 15.38 -23.69 -14.68
CA LEU A 341 14.13 -22.94 -14.91
C LEU A 341 13.22 -22.98 -13.68
N GLU A 342 13.12 -24.13 -13.01
CA GLU A 342 12.37 -24.29 -11.76
C GLU A 342 12.98 -23.49 -10.59
N GLU A 343 14.31 -23.39 -10.49
CA GLU A 343 14.99 -22.54 -9.49
C GLU A 343 14.65 -21.05 -9.68
N ASN A 344 14.65 -20.56 -10.93
CA ASN A 344 14.31 -19.17 -11.25
C ASN A 344 12.82 -18.87 -11.08
N LEU A 345 11.95 -19.83 -11.36
CA LEU A 345 10.51 -19.70 -11.12
C LEU A 345 10.21 -19.68 -9.62
N CYS A 346 10.84 -20.57 -8.85
CA CYS A 346 10.72 -20.61 -7.39
C CYS A 346 11.27 -19.34 -6.75
N SER A 347 12.40 -18.80 -7.22
CA SER A 347 12.93 -17.54 -6.71
C SER A 347 11.96 -16.38 -6.94
N LYS A 348 11.37 -16.27 -8.13
CA LYS A 348 10.31 -15.27 -8.43
C LYS A 348 9.09 -15.42 -7.52
N PHE A 349 8.61 -16.65 -7.29
CA PHE A 349 7.50 -16.89 -6.38
C PHE A 349 7.84 -16.53 -4.93
N LEU A 350 9.06 -16.84 -4.46
CA LEU A 350 9.53 -16.46 -3.14
C LEU A 350 9.66 -14.93 -3.02
N THR A 351 10.14 -14.24 -4.06
CA THR A 351 10.17 -12.77 -4.09
C THR A 351 8.75 -12.18 -4.06
N SER A 352 7.80 -12.76 -4.79
CA SER A 352 6.39 -12.35 -4.71
C SER A 352 5.82 -12.57 -3.30
N CYS A 353 6.17 -13.68 -2.63
CA CYS A 353 5.79 -13.92 -1.24
C CYS A 353 6.38 -12.87 -0.29
N THR A 354 7.62 -12.41 -0.51
CA THR A 354 8.22 -11.33 0.27
C THR A 354 7.52 -9.98 0.09
N GLN A 355 7.09 -9.67 -1.14
CA GLN A 355 6.41 -8.40 -1.45
C GLN A 355 4.98 -8.38 -0.90
N THR A 356 4.32 -9.53 -0.85
CA THR A 356 2.94 -9.68 -0.38
C THR A 356 2.84 -10.10 1.09
N SER A 357 3.97 -10.28 1.78
CA SER A 357 4.06 -10.84 3.14
C SER A 357 3.29 -12.16 3.34
N ASN A 358 3.21 -12.99 2.30
CA ASN A 358 2.41 -14.22 2.30
C ASN A 358 3.21 -15.43 2.82
N LEU A 359 3.30 -15.53 4.14
CA LEU A 359 4.08 -16.57 4.83
C LEU A 359 3.61 -18.00 4.50
N LEU A 360 2.30 -18.23 4.33
CA LEU A 360 1.74 -19.57 4.08
C LEU A 360 2.21 -20.16 2.74
N HIS A 361 2.25 -19.33 1.69
CA HIS A 361 2.74 -19.77 0.38
C HIS A 361 4.25 -20.02 0.41
N GLY A 362 5.01 -19.16 1.09
CA GLY A 362 6.44 -19.36 1.30
C GLY A 362 6.76 -20.65 2.07
N GLN A 363 6.00 -20.96 3.12
CA GLN A 363 6.11 -22.22 3.87
C GLN A 363 5.76 -23.44 3.02
N ALA A 364 4.76 -23.33 2.13
CA ALA A 364 4.42 -24.40 1.20
C ALA A 364 5.54 -24.69 0.18
N ILE A 365 6.21 -23.65 -0.31
CA ILE A 365 7.40 -23.79 -1.18
C ILE A 365 8.56 -24.42 -0.40
N HIS A 366 8.81 -23.97 0.83
CA HIS A 366 9.83 -24.59 1.70
C HIS A 366 9.52 -26.07 1.98
N ALA A 367 8.27 -26.45 2.21
CA ALA A 367 7.87 -27.84 2.40
C ALA A 367 8.12 -28.70 1.15
N LYS A 368 7.93 -28.14 -0.06
CA LYS A 368 8.28 -28.81 -1.33
C LYS A 368 9.78 -28.98 -1.50
N PHE A 369 10.56 -27.99 -1.07
CA PHE A 369 12.03 -28.07 -1.02
C PHE A 369 12.48 -29.24 -0.12
N ILE A 370 11.97 -29.32 1.12
CA ILE A 370 12.29 -30.40 2.06
C ILE A 370 11.89 -31.78 1.52
N LYS A 371 10.76 -31.89 0.82
CA LYS A 371 10.27 -33.14 0.21
C LYS A 371 11.05 -33.58 -1.04
N GLY A 372 12.09 -32.84 -1.44
CA GLY A 372 12.93 -33.17 -2.61
C GLY A 372 12.23 -32.95 -3.95
N SER A 373 11.15 -32.19 -3.98
CA SER A 373 10.43 -31.85 -5.22
C SER A 373 11.06 -30.67 -5.98
N ILE A 374 12.12 -30.06 -5.42
CA ILE A 374 12.84 -28.91 -5.97
C ILE A 374 14.35 -29.17 -5.73
N PRO A 375 15.26 -28.78 -6.66
CA PRO A 375 16.70 -28.94 -6.48
C PRO A 375 17.24 -28.28 -5.20
N HIS A 376 18.16 -28.96 -4.52
CA HIS A 376 18.85 -28.43 -3.34
C HIS A 376 20.01 -27.52 -3.79
N SER A 377 19.76 -26.22 -3.82
CA SER A 377 20.71 -25.18 -4.22
C SER A 377 20.86 -24.12 -3.12
N LEU A 378 22.10 -23.73 -2.82
CA LEU A 378 22.41 -22.65 -1.87
C LEU A 378 21.71 -21.33 -2.26
N TYR A 379 21.54 -21.09 -3.56
CA TYR A 379 20.81 -19.93 -4.08
C TYR A 379 19.35 -19.93 -3.64
N LEU A 380 18.66 -21.06 -3.76
CA LEU A 380 17.25 -21.18 -3.36
C LEU A 380 17.08 -21.17 -1.84
N GLN A 381 17.99 -21.82 -1.10
CA GLN A 381 18.02 -21.75 0.37
C GLN A 381 18.14 -20.30 0.87
N ASN A 382 18.99 -19.48 0.24
CA ASN A 382 19.10 -18.05 0.55
C ASN A 382 17.81 -17.27 0.25
N HIS A 383 17.06 -17.62 -0.81
CA HIS A 383 15.77 -16.99 -1.12
C HIS A 383 14.68 -17.39 -0.13
N ILE A 384 14.64 -18.66 0.28
CA ILE A 384 13.69 -19.14 1.31
C ILE A 384 14.01 -18.48 2.65
N LEU A 385 15.30 -18.38 3.00
CA LEU A 385 15.76 -17.68 4.20
C LEU A 385 15.32 -16.22 4.20
N ASN A 386 15.59 -15.49 3.11
CA ASN A 386 15.16 -14.10 2.98
C ASN A 386 13.62 -13.97 3.04
N MET A 387 12.88 -14.94 2.51
CA MET A 387 11.42 -15.00 2.61
C MET A 387 10.96 -15.08 4.06
N TYR A 388 11.46 -16.02 4.86
CA TYR A 388 11.10 -16.14 6.27
C TYR A 388 11.40 -14.86 7.06
N LEU A 389 12.60 -14.30 6.87
CA LEU A 389 13.06 -13.11 7.58
C LEU A 389 12.21 -11.88 7.21
N LYS A 390 11.90 -11.67 5.93
CA LYS A 390 11.06 -10.54 5.48
C LYS A 390 9.60 -10.69 5.91
N CYS A 391 9.08 -11.92 5.99
CA CYS A 391 7.73 -12.20 6.48
C CYS A 391 7.62 -12.20 8.01
N GLY A 392 8.71 -12.02 8.76
CA GLY A 392 8.72 -11.90 10.22
C GLY A 392 8.77 -13.22 11.00
N ASP A 393 8.91 -14.36 10.31
CA ASP A 393 9.06 -15.67 10.95
C ASP A 393 10.55 -16.00 11.15
N LEU A 394 11.14 -15.30 12.14
CA LEU A 394 12.56 -15.43 12.48
C LEU A 394 12.92 -16.83 12.99
N ILE A 395 11.97 -17.54 13.61
CA ILE A 395 12.21 -18.87 14.19
C ILE A 395 12.50 -19.88 13.09
N ASN A 396 11.63 -19.95 12.08
CA ASN A 396 11.85 -20.88 10.97
C ASN A 396 12.99 -20.43 10.05
N GLY A 397 13.21 -19.12 9.91
CA GLY A 397 14.40 -18.58 9.26
C GLY A 397 15.69 -19.02 9.93
N HIS A 398 15.79 -18.90 11.27
CA HIS A 398 16.95 -19.32 12.04
C HIS A 398 17.17 -20.84 11.98
N LYS A 399 16.10 -21.64 12.09
CA LYS A 399 16.19 -23.10 11.95
C LYS A 399 16.73 -23.51 10.58
N LEU A 400 16.18 -22.93 9.50
CA LEU A 400 16.69 -23.18 8.15
C LEU A 400 18.16 -22.81 8.06
N PHE A 401 18.56 -21.67 8.62
CA PHE A 401 19.96 -21.25 8.64
C PHE A 401 20.87 -22.26 9.37
N ASP A 402 20.43 -22.83 10.49
CA ASP A 402 21.16 -23.87 11.23
C ASP A 402 21.26 -25.20 10.46
N GLU A 403 20.24 -25.52 9.66
CA GLU A 403 20.18 -26.73 8.82
C GLU A 403 20.95 -26.61 7.49
N MET A 404 21.32 -25.38 7.07
CA MET A 404 22.08 -25.16 5.83
C MET A 404 23.48 -25.82 5.90
N PRO A 405 23.83 -26.71 4.94
CA PRO A 405 25.10 -27.42 4.95
C PRO A 405 26.29 -26.52 4.63
N GLU A 406 26.08 -25.53 3.76
CA GLU A 406 27.04 -24.47 3.43
C GLU A 406 26.38 -23.11 3.61
N ARG A 407 27.15 -22.14 4.10
CA ARG A 407 26.69 -20.76 4.31
C ARG A 407 27.68 -19.81 3.68
N ASN A 408 27.19 -18.90 2.87
CA ASN A 408 28.01 -17.85 2.27
C ASN A 408 27.68 -16.49 2.88
N VAL A 409 28.40 -15.45 2.45
CA VAL A 409 28.20 -14.07 2.92
C VAL A 409 26.76 -13.59 2.76
N VAL A 410 26.03 -14.07 1.74
CA VAL A 410 24.63 -13.73 1.51
C VAL A 410 23.73 -14.33 2.60
N SER A 411 23.93 -15.60 2.96
CA SER A 411 23.20 -16.27 4.05
C SER A 411 23.37 -15.51 5.38
N TRP A 412 24.62 -15.16 5.72
CA TRP A 412 24.94 -14.41 6.94
C TRP A 412 24.36 -12.99 6.93
N SER A 413 24.52 -12.27 5.80
CA SER A 413 24.02 -10.90 5.67
C SER A 413 22.49 -10.84 5.74
N ALA A 414 21.80 -11.82 5.15
CA ALA A 414 20.35 -11.94 5.23
C ALA A 414 19.90 -12.11 6.69
N MET A 415 20.52 -13.01 7.45
CA MET A 415 20.24 -13.21 8.87
C MET A 415 20.45 -11.95 9.70
N VAL A 416 21.63 -11.33 9.61
CA VAL A 416 21.92 -10.10 10.37
C VAL A 416 20.90 -9.01 10.01
N SER A 417 20.63 -8.79 8.72
CA SER A 417 19.66 -7.78 8.27
C SER A 417 18.23 -8.06 8.74
N GLY A 418 17.81 -9.33 8.70
CA GLY A 418 16.47 -9.77 9.15
C GLY A 418 16.26 -9.52 10.63
N PHE A 419 17.20 -9.92 11.48
CA PHE A 419 17.12 -9.68 12.92
C PHE A 419 17.17 -8.18 13.26
N THR A 420 18.00 -7.40 12.57
CA THR A 420 18.03 -5.93 12.73
C THR A 420 16.69 -5.28 12.38
N GLN A 421 16.04 -5.70 11.28
CA GLN A 421 14.75 -5.13 10.84
C GLN A 421 13.61 -5.41 11.83
N HIS A 422 13.66 -6.56 12.51
CA HIS A 422 12.66 -6.97 13.51
C HIS A 422 13.03 -6.59 14.95
N ARG A 423 13.99 -5.68 15.12
CA ARG A 423 14.41 -5.10 16.42
C ARG A 423 15.12 -6.06 17.39
N PHE A 424 15.61 -7.20 16.90
CA PHE A 424 16.43 -8.14 17.68
C PHE A 424 17.92 -7.84 17.50
N TYR A 425 18.35 -6.67 17.99
CA TYR A 425 19.69 -6.13 17.72
C TYR A 425 20.80 -6.96 18.39
N ASN A 426 20.57 -7.49 19.59
CA ASN A 426 21.55 -8.31 20.31
C ASN A 426 21.85 -9.60 19.55
N GLU A 427 20.81 -10.26 19.06
CA GLU A 427 20.89 -11.46 18.26
C GLU A 427 21.59 -11.18 16.93
N ALA A 428 21.24 -10.08 16.23
CA ALA A 428 21.91 -9.66 15.01
C ALA A 428 23.43 -9.46 15.20
N LEU A 429 23.82 -8.78 16.27
CA LEU A 429 25.24 -8.55 16.61
C LEU A 429 25.94 -9.85 17.03
N SER A 430 25.25 -10.76 17.73
CA SER A 430 25.78 -12.07 18.08
C SER A 430 26.05 -12.93 16.85
N LEU A 431 25.16 -12.89 15.85
CA LEU A 431 25.32 -13.57 14.56
C LEU A 431 26.52 -13.03 13.78
N PHE A 432 26.73 -11.70 13.82
CA PHE A 432 27.92 -11.10 13.22
C PHE A 432 29.22 -11.55 13.92
N VAL A 433 29.24 -11.59 15.26
CA VAL A 433 30.40 -12.12 15.99
C VAL A 433 30.63 -13.59 15.67
N TYR A 434 29.58 -14.38 15.51
CA TYR A 434 29.67 -15.79 15.13
C TYR A 434 30.23 -15.95 13.71
N MET A 435 29.76 -15.16 12.74
CA MET A 435 30.32 -15.10 11.38
C MET A 435 31.83 -14.80 11.39
N MET A 436 32.25 -13.82 12.21
CA MET A 436 33.66 -13.45 12.35
C MET A 436 34.52 -14.55 13.00
N ARG A 437 33.94 -15.39 13.86
CA ARG A 437 34.62 -16.53 14.49
C ARG A 437 34.68 -17.76 13.60
N ASP A 438 33.64 -18.02 12.80
CA ASP A 438 33.57 -19.13 11.85
C ASP A 438 34.68 -19.01 10.78
N GLY A 439 35.05 -17.79 10.40
CA GLY A 439 36.23 -17.49 9.58
C GLY A 439 36.14 -17.94 8.11
N ASN A 440 35.13 -18.73 7.74
CA ASN A 440 34.92 -19.23 6.38
C ASN A 440 34.35 -18.18 5.43
N SER A 441 33.65 -17.17 5.95
CA SER A 441 33.01 -16.09 5.17
C SER A 441 33.42 -14.72 5.70
N ARG A 442 33.97 -13.86 4.84
CA ARG A 442 34.31 -12.48 5.22
C ARG A 442 33.09 -11.56 5.07
N PRO A 443 32.80 -10.65 6.01
CA PRO A 443 31.72 -9.69 5.87
C PRO A 443 31.93 -8.78 4.66
N ASN A 444 30.83 -8.43 4.00
CA ASN A 444 30.83 -7.43 2.94
C ASN A 444 30.18 -6.13 3.42
N GLU A 445 30.11 -5.15 2.53
CA GLU A 445 29.54 -3.83 2.79
C GLU A 445 28.10 -3.92 3.31
N PHE A 446 27.27 -4.80 2.74
CA PHE A 446 25.88 -5.00 3.18
C PHE A 446 25.77 -5.59 4.60
N THR A 447 26.68 -6.51 4.96
CA THR A 447 26.78 -7.02 6.33
C THR A 447 27.07 -5.86 7.28
N PHE A 448 28.08 -5.05 6.99
CA PHE A 448 28.49 -3.94 7.85
C PHE A 448 27.43 -2.84 7.97
N VAL A 449 26.70 -2.50 6.89
CA VAL A 449 25.56 -1.57 6.98
C VAL A 449 24.52 -2.11 7.97
N SER A 450 24.17 -3.40 7.88
CA SER A 450 23.17 -4.01 8.76
C SER A 450 23.62 -4.08 10.23
N VAL A 451 24.92 -4.31 10.46
CA VAL A 451 25.55 -4.31 11.79
C VAL A 451 25.59 -2.90 12.38
N LEU A 452 26.05 -1.91 11.63
CA LEU A 452 26.10 -0.52 12.08
C LEU A 452 24.69 0.03 12.32
N GLN A 453 23.72 -0.36 11.50
CA GLN A 453 22.30 -0.05 11.74
C GLN A 453 21.80 -0.69 13.05
N ALA A 454 22.14 -1.95 13.34
CA ALA A 454 21.83 -2.56 14.62
C ALA A 454 22.48 -1.81 15.79
N CYS A 455 23.76 -1.43 15.67
CA CYS A 455 24.46 -0.63 16.68
C CYS A 455 23.82 0.75 16.88
N SER A 456 23.31 1.39 15.81
CA SER A 456 22.63 2.68 15.87
C SER A 456 21.31 2.65 16.66
N LEU A 457 20.67 1.48 16.71
CA LEU A 457 19.39 1.26 17.38
C LEU A 457 19.55 0.54 18.74
N HIS A 458 20.75 0.06 19.03
CA HIS A 458 21.12 -0.57 20.29
C HIS A 458 21.60 0.49 21.29
N GLU A 459 21.46 0.24 22.59
CA GLU A 459 21.79 1.20 23.66
C GLU A 459 23.30 1.49 23.78
N SER A 460 24.15 0.57 23.33
CA SER A 460 25.61 0.68 23.47
C SER A 460 26.29 1.26 22.22
N LEU A 461 26.75 2.51 22.34
CA LEU A 461 27.60 3.16 21.34
C LEU A 461 28.96 2.45 21.14
N ALA A 462 29.48 1.77 22.16
CA ALA A 462 30.79 1.09 22.09
C ALA A 462 30.85 0.04 20.96
N LEU A 463 29.72 -0.61 20.68
CA LEU A 463 29.60 -1.60 19.61
C LEU A 463 29.68 -0.95 18.22
N ALA A 464 29.19 0.28 18.06
CA ALA A 464 29.33 1.03 16.82
C ALA A 464 30.81 1.34 16.51
N TYR A 465 31.58 1.79 17.51
CA TYR A 465 33.02 2.02 17.35
C TYR A 465 33.78 0.75 16.99
N GLN A 466 33.47 -0.37 17.67
CA GLN A 466 34.13 -1.65 17.38
C GLN A 466 33.82 -2.12 15.95
N ALA A 467 32.54 -2.07 15.54
CA ALA A 467 32.14 -2.43 14.19
C ALA A 467 32.83 -1.53 13.14
N TYR A 468 32.88 -0.23 13.37
CA TYR A 468 33.54 0.71 12.45
C TYR A 468 35.07 0.55 12.43
N ALA A 469 35.70 0.22 13.56
CA ALA A 469 37.12 -0.12 13.58
C ALA A 469 37.43 -1.37 12.74
N VAL A 470 36.53 -2.36 12.72
CA VAL A 470 36.64 -3.53 11.83
C VAL A 470 36.47 -3.12 10.38
N VAL A 471 35.52 -2.23 10.05
CA VAL A 471 35.34 -1.65 8.71
C VAL A 471 36.64 -1.01 8.20
N LEU A 472 37.28 -0.19 9.03
CA LEU A 472 38.56 0.45 8.70
C LEU A 472 39.68 -0.58 8.52
N ARG A 473 39.78 -1.57 9.42
CA ARG A 473 40.82 -2.62 9.37
C ARG A 473 40.71 -3.51 8.14
N LEU A 474 39.50 -3.74 7.62
CA LEU A 474 39.26 -4.51 6.41
C LEU A 474 39.40 -3.69 5.12
N GLY A 475 39.72 -2.39 5.22
CA GLY A 475 39.98 -1.54 4.06
C GLY A 475 38.74 -0.87 3.46
N PHE A 476 37.58 -0.93 4.13
CA PHE A 476 36.34 -0.32 3.65
C PHE A 476 36.16 1.15 4.08
N GLY A 477 37.20 1.80 4.60
CA GLY A 477 37.10 3.16 5.15
C GLY A 477 36.75 4.27 4.14
N SER A 478 36.90 4.01 2.84
CA SER A 478 36.47 4.92 1.77
C SER A 478 35.02 4.72 1.33
N ASN A 479 34.33 3.70 1.84
CA ASN A 479 32.96 3.39 1.44
C ASN A 479 31.95 4.33 2.14
N VAL A 480 31.33 5.20 1.35
CA VAL A 480 30.40 6.23 1.83
C VAL A 480 29.19 5.65 2.55
N PHE A 481 28.68 4.49 2.13
CA PHE A 481 27.53 3.85 2.79
C PHE A 481 27.85 3.42 4.23
N LEU A 482 29.07 2.94 4.48
CA LEU A 482 29.52 2.55 5.81
C LEU A 482 29.80 3.76 6.70
N VAL A 483 30.37 4.82 6.12
CA VAL A 483 30.53 6.11 6.81
C VAL A 483 29.16 6.67 7.20
N ASN A 484 28.19 6.69 6.28
CA ASN A 484 26.82 7.17 6.52
C ASN A 484 26.11 6.35 7.61
N ALA A 485 26.26 5.02 7.61
CA ALA A 485 25.71 4.15 8.66
C ALA A 485 26.34 4.42 10.03
N PHE A 486 27.66 4.69 10.08
CA PHE A 486 28.35 5.04 11.32
C PHE A 486 28.00 6.44 11.81
N LEU A 487 27.92 7.43 10.93
CA LEU A 487 27.43 8.79 11.25
C LEU A 487 26.02 8.73 11.83
N THR A 488 25.12 7.91 11.26
CA THR A 488 23.77 7.71 11.79
C THR A 488 23.80 7.16 13.22
N ALA A 489 24.71 6.22 13.51
CA ALA A 489 24.89 5.71 14.87
C ALA A 489 25.39 6.79 15.83
N LEU A 490 26.40 7.58 15.45
CA LEU A 490 26.92 8.66 16.28
C LEU A 490 25.85 9.72 16.59
N MET A 491 25.10 10.15 15.58
CA MET A 491 24.03 11.14 15.75
C MET A 491 22.93 10.65 16.70
N ARG A 492 22.46 9.41 16.54
CA ARG A 492 21.44 8.79 17.41
C ARG A 492 21.86 8.63 18.86
N HIS A 493 23.16 8.40 19.08
CA HIS A 493 23.77 8.32 20.41
C HIS A 493 24.17 9.69 20.97
N GLY A 494 23.81 10.79 20.29
CA GLY A 494 24.05 12.16 20.73
C GLY A 494 25.49 12.66 20.57
N GLN A 495 26.38 11.91 19.90
CA GLN A 495 27.78 12.29 19.68
C GLN A 495 27.94 13.21 18.46
N LYS A 496 27.32 14.39 18.53
CA LYS A 496 27.26 15.34 17.40
C LYS A 496 28.63 15.88 16.97
N GLU A 497 29.51 16.17 17.93
CA GLU A 497 30.85 16.73 17.67
C GLU A 497 31.73 15.72 16.91
N GLU A 498 31.77 14.46 17.36
CA GLU A 498 32.55 13.41 16.69
C GLU A 498 31.94 13.04 15.33
N ALA A 499 30.61 13.03 15.22
CA ALA A 499 29.95 12.86 13.93
C ALA A 499 30.40 13.94 12.93
N PHE A 500 30.50 15.20 13.38
CA PHE A 500 31.01 16.29 12.54
C PHE A 500 32.49 16.08 12.15
N GLU A 501 33.34 15.60 13.05
CA GLU A 501 34.73 15.28 12.70
C GLU A 501 34.84 14.17 11.63
N VAL A 502 34.05 13.10 11.79
CA VAL A 502 34.02 11.99 10.82
C VAL A 502 33.46 12.45 9.49
N PHE A 503 32.45 13.32 9.51
CA PHE A 503 31.89 13.97 8.34
C PHE A 503 32.96 14.79 7.61
N GLU A 504 33.68 15.68 8.29
CA GLU A 504 34.74 16.50 7.69
C GLU A 504 35.84 15.64 7.05
N LYS A 505 36.27 14.57 7.73
CA LYS A 505 37.26 13.59 7.23
C LYS A 505 36.77 12.75 6.04
N CYS A 506 35.47 12.72 5.75
CA CYS A 506 34.92 11.98 4.62
C CYS A 506 35.29 12.67 3.29
N LEU A 507 36.09 12.01 2.44
CA LEU A 507 36.55 12.56 1.17
C LEU A 507 35.44 12.64 0.11
N ASN A 508 34.52 11.67 0.08
CA ASN A 508 33.44 11.56 -0.89
C ASN A 508 32.08 11.71 -0.20
N LYS A 509 31.69 12.95 0.12
CA LYS A 509 30.38 13.24 0.70
C LYS A 509 29.32 13.21 -0.40
N ASP A 510 28.33 12.35 -0.26
CA ASP A 510 27.14 12.37 -1.13
C ASP A 510 25.98 13.10 -0.45
N ILE A 511 24.87 13.31 -1.18
CA ILE A 511 23.67 13.95 -0.62
C ILE A 511 23.13 13.21 0.61
N VAL A 512 23.32 11.88 0.66
CA VAL A 512 22.91 11.04 1.80
C VAL A 512 23.76 11.35 3.02
N THR A 513 25.07 11.59 2.87
CA THR A 513 25.96 12.03 3.96
C THR A 513 25.47 13.33 4.61
N TRP A 514 25.07 14.31 3.80
CA TRP A 514 24.49 15.57 4.29
C TRP A 514 23.14 15.35 4.98
N ASN A 515 22.28 14.52 4.39
CA ASN A 515 20.95 14.21 4.95
C ASN A 515 21.04 13.47 6.30
N VAL A 516 22.05 12.61 6.51
CA VAL A 516 22.30 11.96 7.81
C VAL A 516 22.61 12.99 8.88
N MET A 517 23.50 13.95 8.59
CA MET A 517 23.83 15.03 9.53
C MET A 517 22.61 15.92 9.81
N LEU A 518 21.91 16.37 8.77
CA LEU A 518 20.69 17.19 8.89
C LEU A 518 19.60 16.48 9.70
N SER A 519 19.37 15.19 9.45
CA SER A 519 18.40 14.39 10.21
C SER A 519 18.80 14.23 11.66
N GLY A 520 20.09 13.99 11.94
CA GLY A 520 20.59 13.91 13.31
C GLY A 520 20.47 15.22 14.08
N TYR A 521 20.53 16.37 13.40
CA TYR A 521 20.25 17.67 14.02
C TYR A 521 18.76 17.87 14.36
N LEU A 522 17.83 17.05 13.85
CA LEU A 522 16.41 17.10 14.21
C LEU A 522 16.09 16.42 15.54
N GLU A 523 16.89 15.44 15.96
CA GLU A 523 16.66 14.68 17.20
C GLU A 523 16.79 15.56 18.46
N SER A 524 17.50 16.68 18.36
CA SER A 524 17.59 17.70 19.41
C SER A 524 17.77 19.07 18.78
N PRO A 525 16.95 20.09 19.11
CA PRO A 525 17.00 21.42 18.51
C PRO A 525 18.42 21.98 18.55
N CYS A 526 19.05 22.07 17.38
CA CYS A 526 20.44 22.46 17.27
C CYS A 526 20.55 23.78 16.50
N TYR A 527 21.07 24.82 17.17
CA TYR A 527 21.32 26.13 16.56
C TYR A 527 22.38 26.09 15.43
N GLU A 528 23.04 24.95 15.22
CA GLU A 528 24.01 24.77 14.14
C GLU A 528 23.34 24.41 12.80
N LEU A 529 22.09 23.92 12.80
CA LEU A 529 21.38 23.51 11.58
C LEU A 529 21.37 24.61 10.49
N PRO A 530 21.06 25.89 10.79
CA PRO A 530 21.10 26.95 9.77
C PRO A 530 22.51 27.18 9.20
N LYS A 531 23.56 27.04 10.02
CA LYS A 531 24.94 27.20 9.58
C LYS A 531 25.36 26.05 8.68
N PHE A 532 25.00 24.82 9.04
CA PHE A 532 25.28 23.63 8.27
C PHE A 532 24.56 23.65 6.91
N TRP A 533 23.32 24.15 6.87
CA TRP A 533 22.60 24.41 5.61
C TRP A 533 23.34 25.40 4.70
N VAL A 534 23.87 26.49 5.27
CA VAL A 534 24.65 27.47 4.49
C VAL A 534 25.96 26.85 3.97
N GLN A 535 26.64 26.04 4.78
CA GLN A 535 27.83 25.30 4.36
C GLN A 535 27.55 24.39 3.16
N MET A 536 26.49 23.58 3.24
CA MET A 536 26.08 22.68 2.16
C MET A 536 25.86 23.42 0.82
N ASN A 537 25.19 24.57 0.87
CA ASN A 537 24.96 25.40 -0.31
C ASN A 537 26.24 26.04 -0.86
N ASN A 538 27.14 26.49 0.02
CA ASN A 538 28.43 27.06 -0.37
C ASN A 538 29.35 26.03 -1.04
N GLU A 539 29.25 24.76 -0.64
CA GLU A 539 29.96 23.63 -1.28
C GLU A 539 29.31 23.19 -2.61
N GLY A 540 28.20 23.84 -3.02
CA GLY A 540 27.56 23.59 -4.31
C GLY A 540 26.79 22.28 -4.39
N VAL A 541 26.48 21.66 -3.24
CA VAL A 541 25.70 20.42 -3.16
C VAL A 541 24.24 20.72 -3.51
N LYS A 542 23.67 19.97 -4.47
CA LYS A 542 22.27 20.15 -4.87
C LYS A 542 21.35 19.48 -3.84
N PRO A 543 20.49 20.23 -3.12
CA PRO A 543 19.53 19.66 -2.17
C PRO A 543 18.49 18.82 -2.90
N ASP A 544 18.08 17.71 -2.28
CA ASP A 544 16.95 16.89 -2.71
C ASP A 544 15.71 17.14 -1.83
N CYS A 545 14.62 16.43 -2.12
CA CYS A 545 13.36 16.53 -1.41
C CYS A 545 13.49 16.25 0.10
N PHE A 546 14.31 15.26 0.46
CA PHE A 546 14.59 14.88 1.85
C PHE A 546 15.44 15.92 2.57
N THR A 547 16.37 16.56 1.86
CA THR A 547 17.18 17.68 2.38
C THR A 547 16.26 18.83 2.77
N PHE A 548 15.39 19.25 1.84
CA PHE A 548 14.46 20.35 2.09
C PHE A 548 13.49 20.04 3.21
N ALA A 549 12.90 18.83 3.22
CA ALA A 549 12.01 18.41 4.28
C ALA A 549 12.70 18.46 5.66
N SER A 550 13.92 17.94 5.76
CA SER A 550 14.70 17.91 7.01
C SER A 550 15.02 19.32 7.49
N VAL A 551 15.56 20.18 6.62
CA VAL A 551 15.94 21.55 6.99
C VAL A 551 14.71 22.36 7.41
N LEU A 552 13.60 22.28 6.67
CA LEU A 552 12.37 23.00 7.00
C LEU A 552 11.79 22.55 8.35
N THR A 553 11.75 21.24 8.63
CA THR A 553 11.28 20.71 9.93
C THR A 553 12.18 21.17 11.08
N GLY A 554 13.50 21.23 10.86
CA GLY A 554 14.44 21.70 11.86
C GLY A 554 14.32 23.21 12.12
N LEU A 555 14.18 24.02 11.06
CA LEU A 555 13.93 25.46 11.17
C LEU A 555 12.59 25.77 11.84
N ALA A 556 11.55 24.96 11.58
CA ALA A 556 10.26 25.04 12.26
C ALA A 556 10.40 24.86 13.78
N SER A 557 11.23 23.89 14.19
CA SER A 557 11.48 23.59 15.60
C SER A 557 12.34 24.64 16.30
N LEU A 558 13.18 25.35 15.55
CA LEU A 558 13.99 26.48 16.06
C LEU A 558 13.24 27.82 16.03
N GLY A 559 12.10 27.91 15.33
CA GLY A 559 11.39 29.17 15.09
C GLY A 559 12.10 30.13 14.12
N GLU A 560 13.01 29.62 13.27
CA GLU A 560 13.84 30.41 12.35
C GLU A 560 13.13 30.71 11.03
N LEU A 561 12.05 31.51 11.09
CA LEU A 561 11.19 31.81 9.94
C LEU A 561 11.96 32.46 8.77
N ASN A 562 12.89 33.37 9.04
CA ASN A 562 13.61 34.10 7.99
C ASN A 562 14.47 33.16 7.11
N MET A 563 15.13 32.18 7.72
CA MET A 563 15.85 31.15 6.98
C MET A 563 14.87 30.20 6.28
N GLY A 564 13.76 29.84 6.94
CA GLY A 564 12.71 29.00 6.35
C GLY A 564 12.14 29.58 5.06
N LEU A 565 11.94 30.90 5.00
CA LEU A 565 11.50 31.60 3.78
C LEU A 565 12.54 31.56 2.65
N GLN A 566 13.83 31.62 2.96
CA GLN A 566 14.90 31.47 1.96
C GLN A 566 14.93 30.05 1.41
N VAL A 567 14.81 29.05 2.28
CA VAL A 567 14.72 27.63 1.90
C VAL A 567 13.49 27.39 1.03
N HIS A 568 12.32 27.93 1.40
CA HIS A 568 11.12 27.87 0.57
C HIS A 568 11.33 28.52 -0.81
N GLY A 569 12.00 29.68 -0.89
CA GLY A 569 12.36 30.27 -2.17
C GLY A 569 13.24 29.36 -3.03
N GLN A 570 14.15 28.60 -2.39
CA GLN A 570 15.03 27.65 -3.07
C GLN A 570 14.29 26.37 -3.50
N THR A 571 13.33 25.85 -2.72
CA THR A 571 12.53 24.68 -3.13
C THR A 571 11.78 24.96 -4.44
N VAL A 572 11.21 26.16 -4.57
CA VAL A 572 10.52 26.61 -5.78
C VAL A 572 11.49 26.74 -6.96
N LYS A 573 12.65 27.38 -6.76
CA LYS A 573 13.67 27.55 -7.80
C LYS A 573 14.25 26.24 -8.31
N SER A 574 14.39 25.26 -7.42
CA SER A 574 14.95 23.94 -7.74
C SER A 574 13.91 22.95 -8.27
N GLY A 575 12.62 23.32 -8.32
CA GLY A 575 11.55 22.46 -8.84
C GLY A 575 11.02 21.40 -7.85
N HIS A 576 11.35 21.50 -6.56
CA HIS A 576 10.93 20.56 -5.51
C HIS A 576 9.60 20.96 -4.82
N GLY A 577 8.97 22.06 -5.24
CA GLY A 577 7.74 22.56 -4.61
C GLY A 577 6.52 21.64 -4.74
N GLY A 578 6.51 20.73 -5.72
CA GLY A 578 5.40 19.79 -5.92
C GLY A 578 5.48 18.50 -5.08
N GLU A 579 6.58 18.27 -4.36
CA GLU A 579 6.80 17.03 -3.62
C GLU A 579 6.10 17.06 -2.26
N ILE A 580 5.38 15.97 -1.93
CA ILE A 580 4.54 15.88 -0.73
C ILE A 580 5.36 16.08 0.56
N CYS A 581 6.56 15.49 0.65
CA CYS A 581 7.42 15.62 1.83
C CYS A 581 7.84 17.07 2.09
N VAL A 582 8.18 17.82 1.03
CA VAL A 582 8.53 19.24 1.12
C VAL A 582 7.30 20.07 1.50
N GLY A 583 6.14 19.79 0.89
CA GLY A 583 4.87 20.43 1.22
C GLY A 583 4.49 20.26 2.70
N ASN A 584 4.58 19.04 3.23
CA ASN A 584 4.31 18.75 4.65
C ASN A 584 5.26 19.53 5.58
N SER A 585 6.56 19.55 5.29
CA SER A 585 7.52 20.32 6.09
C SER A 585 7.33 21.84 5.98
N LEU A 586 6.90 22.36 4.82
CA LEU A 586 6.54 23.78 4.67
C LEU A 586 5.32 24.15 5.51
N VAL A 587 4.28 23.32 5.48
CA VAL A 587 3.07 23.51 6.28
C VAL A 587 3.41 23.50 7.78
N ASP A 588 4.19 22.53 8.26
CA ASP A 588 4.66 22.49 9.66
C ASP A 588 5.46 23.74 10.04
N MET A 589 6.38 24.18 9.16
CA MET A 589 7.20 25.38 9.38
C MET A 589 6.35 26.65 9.54
N TYR A 590 5.35 26.84 8.67
CA TYR A 590 4.46 27.99 8.77
C TYR A 590 3.53 27.92 10.00
N ILE A 591 2.99 26.74 10.33
CA ILE A 591 2.11 26.55 11.50
C ILE A 591 2.89 26.87 12.78
N LYS A 592 4.05 26.25 13.00
CA LYS A 592 4.89 26.49 14.20
C LYS A 592 5.42 27.91 14.29
N SER A 593 5.61 28.58 13.16
CA SER A 593 5.97 30.01 13.12
C SER A 593 4.79 30.97 13.33
N GLN A 594 3.63 30.47 13.78
CA GLN A 594 2.39 31.24 13.99
C GLN A 594 1.84 31.93 12.73
N ARG A 595 2.14 31.38 11.54
CA ARG A 595 1.73 31.89 10.22
C ARG A 595 0.76 30.94 9.54
N LEU A 596 -0.31 30.52 10.25
CA LEU A 596 -1.27 29.51 9.79
C LEU A 596 -1.81 29.77 8.37
N PHE A 597 -2.13 31.02 8.02
CA PHE A 597 -2.67 31.34 6.69
C PHE A 597 -1.66 31.17 5.55
N ASP A 598 -0.36 31.36 5.81
CA ASP A 598 0.68 31.06 4.83
C ASP A 598 0.87 29.53 4.72
N GLY A 599 0.76 28.80 5.83
CA GLY A 599 0.69 27.33 5.83
C GLY A 599 -0.52 26.80 5.06
N LEU A 600 -1.68 27.45 5.16
CA LEU A 600 -2.88 27.10 4.39
C LEU A 600 -2.69 27.30 2.89
N LYS A 601 -1.99 28.36 2.48
CA LYS A 601 -1.64 28.56 1.06
C LYS A 601 -0.73 27.44 0.58
N ALA A 602 0.35 27.14 1.32
CA ALA A 602 1.27 26.06 0.99
C ALA A 602 0.54 24.72 0.87
N PHE A 603 -0.36 24.40 1.82
CA PHE A 603 -1.20 23.22 1.77
C PHE A 603 -2.10 23.18 0.53
N ASN A 604 -2.76 24.29 0.20
CA ASN A 604 -3.65 24.36 -0.96
C ASN A 604 -2.89 24.20 -2.29
N GLU A 605 -1.65 24.70 -2.36
CA GLU A 605 -0.77 24.59 -3.53
C GLU A 605 -0.21 23.16 -3.74
N MET A 606 -0.28 22.28 -2.74
CA MET A 606 0.10 20.87 -2.90
C MET A 606 -0.81 20.15 -3.90
N GLY A 607 -0.24 19.55 -4.94
CA GLY A 607 -0.98 18.79 -5.96
C GLY A 607 -1.63 17.52 -5.41
N GLU A 608 -0.90 16.77 -4.59
CA GLU A 608 -1.39 15.62 -3.83
C GLU A 608 -1.20 15.86 -2.33
N LYS A 609 -2.13 15.36 -1.51
CA LYS A 609 -2.15 15.54 -0.05
C LYS A 609 -2.31 14.18 0.60
N ASP A 610 -1.36 13.82 1.46
CA ASP A 610 -1.41 12.58 2.21
C ASP A 610 -2.07 12.78 3.59
N VAL A 611 -2.19 11.69 4.35
CA VAL A 611 -2.76 11.73 5.69
C VAL A 611 -2.02 12.72 6.60
N CYS A 612 -0.71 12.88 6.42
CA CYS A 612 0.11 13.78 7.21
C CYS A 612 -0.26 15.24 6.91
N SER A 613 -0.37 15.63 5.62
CA SER A 613 -0.77 16.98 5.20
C SER A 613 -2.09 17.40 5.85
N TRP A 614 -3.12 16.55 5.75
CA TRP A 614 -4.45 16.81 6.30
C TRP A 614 -4.44 16.90 7.83
N THR A 615 -3.71 16.00 8.48
CA THR A 615 -3.64 15.96 9.95
C THR A 615 -2.90 17.15 10.51
N GLN A 616 -1.80 17.58 9.88
CA GLN A 616 -1.05 18.77 10.25
C GLN A 616 -1.90 20.03 10.10
N MET A 617 -2.63 20.17 8.99
CA MET A 617 -3.51 21.32 8.80
C MET A 617 -4.64 21.36 9.84
N ALA A 618 -5.27 20.23 10.13
CA ALA A 618 -6.30 20.15 11.17
C ALA A 618 -5.74 20.47 12.58
N ALA A 619 -4.53 19.99 12.90
CA ALA A 619 -3.84 20.33 14.15
C ALA A 619 -3.51 21.83 14.22
N GLY A 620 -3.04 22.44 13.12
CA GLY A 620 -2.78 23.88 13.04
C GLY A 620 -4.01 24.74 13.32
N TRP A 621 -5.21 24.33 12.84
CA TRP A 621 -6.46 25.02 13.19
C TRP A 621 -6.84 24.87 14.67
N LEU A 622 -6.53 23.74 15.30
CA LEU A 622 -6.73 23.57 16.74
C LEU A 622 -5.81 24.46 17.56
N GLU A 623 -4.53 24.55 17.20
CA GLU A 623 -3.55 25.43 17.86
C GLU A 623 -3.92 26.91 17.70
N TYR A 624 -4.49 27.27 16.55
CA TYR A 624 -5.07 28.58 16.31
C TYR A 624 -6.46 28.78 16.99
N GLY A 625 -6.94 27.81 17.76
CA GLY A 625 -8.17 27.89 18.55
C GLY A 625 -9.46 27.97 17.72
N GLN A 626 -9.46 27.34 16.53
CA GLN A 626 -10.62 27.19 15.64
C GLN A 626 -10.95 25.69 15.45
N PRO A 627 -11.46 25.00 16.49
CA PRO A 627 -11.74 23.56 16.43
C PRO A 627 -12.81 23.16 15.40
N GLU A 628 -13.73 24.08 15.05
CA GLU A 628 -14.75 23.82 14.01
C GLU A 628 -14.10 23.59 12.65
N LYS A 629 -13.15 24.44 12.27
CA LYS A 629 -12.37 24.32 11.03
C LYS A 629 -11.51 23.07 11.01
N ALA A 630 -10.98 22.64 12.15
CA ALA A 630 -10.24 21.39 12.24
C ALA A 630 -11.12 20.19 11.86
N LEU A 631 -12.39 20.16 12.31
CA LEU A 631 -13.34 19.12 11.93
C LEU A 631 -13.78 19.24 10.46
N GLU A 632 -13.90 20.45 9.91
CA GLU A 632 -14.16 20.68 8.48
C GLU A 632 -13.04 20.08 7.63
N VAL A 633 -11.78 20.37 7.94
CA VAL A 633 -10.59 19.83 7.24
C VAL A 633 -10.55 18.30 7.32
N ILE A 634 -10.88 17.71 8.46
CA ILE A 634 -10.97 16.23 8.61
C ILE A 634 -12.15 15.67 7.80
N GLY A 635 -13.26 16.42 7.70
CA GLY A 635 -14.37 16.09 6.83
C GLY A 635 -13.97 16.07 5.36
N GLU A 636 -13.27 17.10 4.89
CA GLU A 636 -12.74 17.21 3.52
C GLU A 636 -11.77 16.08 3.19
N MET A 637 -10.83 15.77 4.09
CA MET A 637 -9.92 14.63 3.97
C MET A 637 -10.67 13.33 3.64
N ARG A 638 -11.78 13.06 4.33
CA ARG A 638 -12.60 11.87 4.11
C ARG A 638 -13.38 11.93 2.80
N MET A 639 -13.87 13.10 2.40
CA MET A 639 -14.55 13.29 1.11
C MET A 639 -13.60 13.04 -0.07
N MET A 640 -12.31 13.34 0.11
CA MET A 640 -11.25 13.04 -0.86
C MET A 640 -10.78 11.57 -0.85
N GLY A 641 -11.42 10.71 -0.06
CA GLY A 641 -11.08 9.28 0.02
C GLY A 641 -9.83 8.97 0.85
N VAL A 642 -9.27 9.95 1.57
CA VAL A 642 -8.09 9.75 2.43
C VAL A 642 -8.56 9.28 3.81
N ASN A 643 -8.11 8.10 4.24
CA ASN A 643 -8.52 7.49 5.50
C ASN A 643 -7.80 8.11 6.71
N PRO A 644 -8.53 8.56 7.75
CA PRO A 644 -7.94 9.05 9.00
C PRO A 644 -7.05 8.01 9.69
N ASN A 645 -5.94 8.47 10.28
CA ASN A 645 -5.08 7.64 11.13
C ASN A 645 -5.27 7.97 12.62
N LYS A 646 -4.47 7.33 13.49
CA LYS A 646 -4.52 7.53 14.93
C LYS A 646 -4.33 9.00 15.36
N PHE A 647 -3.45 9.74 14.68
CA PHE A 647 -3.21 11.15 14.97
C PHE A 647 -4.39 12.02 14.52
N THR A 648 -4.97 11.75 13.35
CA THR A 648 -6.17 12.42 12.86
C THR A 648 -7.35 12.24 13.83
N LEU A 649 -7.53 11.02 14.38
CA LEU A 649 -8.59 10.73 15.35
C LEU A 649 -8.38 11.50 16.66
N ALA A 650 -7.14 11.53 17.19
CA ALA A 650 -6.82 12.30 18.39
C ALA A 650 -7.11 13.80 18.20
N THR A 651 -6.73 14.35 17.04
CA THR A 651 -7.05 15.72 16.63
C THR A 651 -8.56 15.95 16.58
N ALA A 652 -9.33 15.04 15.96
CA ALA A 652 -10.79 15.15 15.91
C ALA A 652 -11.45 15.08 17.30
N PHE A 653 -10.98 14.18 18.19
CA PHE A 653 -11.49 14.10 19.56
C PHE A 653 -11.20 15.37 20.35
N ASN A 654 -9.99 15.92 20.24
CA ASN A 654 -9.63 17.19 20.87
C ASN A 654 -10.51 18.34 20.36
N ALA A 655 -10.77 18.41 19.05
CA ALA A 655 -11.69 19.38 18.46
C ALA A 655 -13.11 19.25 19.04
N CYS A 656 -13.64 18.03 19.13
CA CYS A 656 -14.96 17.76 19.71
C CYS A 656 -15.01 18.12 21.20
N ALA A 657 -13.93 17.83 21.94
CA ALA A 657 -13.81 18.13 23.35
C ALA A 657 -13.85 19.65 23.62
N ASN A 658 -13.11 20.44 22.82
CA ASN A 658 -13.09 21.89 22.93
C ASN A 658 -14.42 22.55 22.56
N LEU A 659 -15.22 21.91 21.70
CA LEU A 659 -16.56 22.38 21.31
C LEU A 659 -17.69 21.81 22.15
N ALA A 660 -17.41 20.86 23.04
CA ALA A 660 -18.40 20.02 23.72
C ALA A 660 -19.38 19.33 22.74
N PHE A 661 -18.93 18.96 21.53
CA PHE A 661 -19.75 18.31 20.50
C PHE A 661 -19.83 16.78 20.70
N LEU A 662 -20.66 16.35 21.67
CA LEU A 662 -20.82 14.94 22.02
C LEU A 662 -21.22 14.05 20.84
N GLU A 663 -22.17 14.49 20.02
CA GLU A 663 -22.69 13.68 18.92
C GLU A 663 -21.67 13.50 17.80
N GLU A 664 -20.85 14.53 17.48
CA GLU A 664 -19.75 14.35 16.53
C GLU A 664 -18.64 13.48 17.11
N GLY A 665 -18.31 13.66 18.40
CA GLY A 665 -17.38 12.79 19.10
C GLY A 665 -17.79 11.31 19.04
N LYS A 666 -19.09 11.00 19.18
CA LYS A 666 -19.62 9.63 18.99
C LYS A 666 -19.45 9.12 17.56
N LYS A 667 -19.61 9.96 16.53
CA LYS A 667 -19.37 9.54 15.13
C LYS A 667 -17.89 9.23 14.90
N VAL A 668 -16.98 10.05 15.43
CA VAL A 668 -15.53 9.80 15.37
C VAL A 668 -15.16 8.53 16.15
N HIS A 669 -15.80 8.27 17.30
CA HIS A 669 -15.63 7.02 18.05
C HIS A 669 -16.10 5.80 17.23
N GLY A 670 -17.25 5.91 16.54
CA GLY A 670 -17.69 4.87 15.60
C GLY A 670 -16.68 4.61 14.48
N LEU A 671 -16.00 5.66 13.98
CA LEU A 671 -14.92 5.53 13.02
C LEU A 671 -13.69 4.83 13.61
N ARG A 672 -13.29 5.19 14.83
CA ARG A 672 -12.22 4.49 15.60
C ARG A 672 -12.49 2.98 15.66
N ILE A 673 -13.73 2.58 15.99
CA ILE A 673 -14.10 1.16 16.06
C ILE A 673 -13.99 0.47 14.68
N LYS A 674 -14.40 1.14 13.60
CA LYS A 674 -14.34 0.59 12.24
C LYS A 674 -12.92 0.41 11.70
N LEU A 675 -11.96 1.21 12.20
CA LEU A 675 -10.56 1.15 11.77
C LEU A 675 -9.77 -0.02 12.41
N GLY A 676 -10.31 -0.71 13.42
CA GLY A 676 -9.74 -1.95 13.96
C GLY A 676 -9.00 -1.81 15.30
N VAL A 677 -8.30 -2.89 15.70
CA VAL A 677 -7.73 -3.10 17.06
C VAL A 677 -6.33 -2.47 17.24
N GLU A 678 -5.63 -2.10 16.16
CA GLU A 678 -4.29 -1.50 16.23
C GLU A 678 -4.28 0.00 16.58
N ILE A 679 -5.17 0.44 17.46
CA ILE A 679 -5.25 1.85 17.85
C ILE A 679 -4.62 2.04 19.23
N ASP A 680 -3.65 2.95 19.26
CA ASP A 680 -2.78 3.33 20.37
C ASP A 680 -3.56 3.86 21.59
N VAL A 681 -3.07 3.55 22.80
CA VAL A 681 -3.56 4.05 24.10
C VAL A 681 -3.74 5.58 24.10
N CYS A 682 -2.92 6.30 23.33
CA CYS A 682 -3.03 7.75 23.16
C CYS A 682 -4.38 8.21 22.60
N VAL A 683 -4.97 7.47 21.66
CA VAL A 683 -6.25 7.83 21.04
C VAL A 683 -7.40 7.58 22.02
N ASP A 684 -7.33 6.49 22.78
CA ASP A 684 -8.34 6.19 23.80
C ASP A 684 -8.28 7.21 24.94
N ASN A 685 -7.10 7.73 25.29
CA ASN A 685 -6.96 8.86 26.22
C ASN A 685 -7.64 10.13 25.70
N ALA A 686 -7.46 10.47 24.41
CA ALA A 686 -8.14 11.60 23.78
C ALA A 686 -9.66 11.41 23.74
N LEU A 687 -10.11 10.16 23.55
CA LEU A 687 -11.53 9.81 23.56
C LEU A 687 -12.15 9.91 24.97
N ILE A 688 -11.43 9.47 26.02
CA ILE A 688 -11.84 9.66 27.42
C ILE A 688 -11.97 11.16 27.73
N ASP A 689 -10.97 11.96 27.36
CA ASP A 689 -10.99 13.42 27.55
C ASP A 689 -12.17 14.08 26.82
N MET A 690 -12.44 13.66 25.58
CA MET A 690 -13.59 14.13 24.81
C MET A 690 -14.92 13.83 25.52
N TYR A 691 -15.15 12.58 25.93
CA TYR A 691 -16.37 12.23 26.65
C TYR A 691 -16.50 12.99 27.98
N ALA A 692 -15.41 13.12 28.73
CA ALA A 692 -15.38 13.84 30.00
C ALA A 692 -15.71 15.33 29.82
N LYS A 693 -15.07 16.02 28.86
CA LYS A 693 -15.33 17.44 28.57
C LYS A 693 -16.71 17.69 27.96
N CYS A 694 -17.26 16.71 27.26
CA CYS A 694 -18.66 16.73 26.80
C CYS A 694 -19.68 16.41 27.90
N GLY A 695 -19.25 16.15 29.13
CA GLY A 695 -20.13 15.83 30.27
C GLY A 695 -20.70 14.41 30.28
N SER A 696 -20.22 13.54 29.38
CA SER A 696 -20.70 12.16 29.22
C SER A 696 -19.78 11.17 29.95
N MET A 697 -19.83 11.19 31.29
CA MET A 697 -18.95 10.35 32.11
C MET A 697 -19.17 8.84 31.90
N ASP A 698 -20.38 8.40 31.56
CA ASP A 698 -20.66 6.99 31.25
C ASP A 698 -19.87 6.50 30.02
N GLY A 699 -19.73 7.37 29.01
CA GLY A 699 -18.91 7.11 27.82
C GLY A 699 -17.42 7.02 28.16
N ALA A 700 -16.92 7.95 28.98
CA ALA A 700 -15.54 7.94 29.45
C ALA A 700 -15.21 6.65 30.24
N TRP A 701 -16.09 6.24 31.16
CA TRP A 701 -15.98 4.98 31.89
C TRP A 701 -16.02 3.76 30.98
N GLY A 702 -16.88 3.77 29.96
CA GLY A 702 -16.99 2.69 28.98
C GLY A 702 -15.68 2.44 28.23
N VAL A 703 -14.99 3.51 27.84
CA VAL A 703 -13.67 3.43 27.19
C VAL A 703 -12.62 2.95 28.19
N PHE A 704 -12.51 3.60 29.34
CA PHE A 704 -11.48 3.30 30.34
C PHE A 704 -11.49 1.84 30.83
N LYS A 705 -12.68 1.25 31.00
CA LYS A 705 -12.84 -0.14 31.47
C LYS A 705 -12.46 -1.21 30.45
N VAL A 706 -12.45 -0.86 29.16
CA VAL A 706 -12.12 -1.79 28.06
C VAL A 706 -10.63 -1.77 27.74
N MET A 707 -9.86 -0.83 28.30
CA MET A 707 -8.42 -0.75 28.11
C MET A 707 -7.71 -1.88 28.85
N ASP A 708 -6.92 -2.69 28.14
CA ASP A 708 -6.18 -3.82 28.72
C ASP A 708 -5.05 -3.37 29.66
N ASP A 709 -4.29 -2.33 29.26
CA ASP A 709 -3.19 -1.76 30.04
C ASP A 709 -3.25 -0.22 30.04
N PRO A 710 -4.04 0.40 30.94
CA PRO A 710 -4.17 1.84 30.99
C PRO A 710 -2.88 2.50 31.49
N SER A 711 -2.30 3.36 30.64
CA SER A 711 -1.11 4.16 30.95
C SER A 711 -1.36 5.16 32.09
N ILE A 712 -0.27 5.72 32.66
CA ILE A 712 -0.36 6.84 33.62
C ILE A 712 -1.25 7.99 33.10
N VAL A 713 -1.15 8.31 31.81
CA VAL A 713 -1.96 9.35 31.18
C VAL A 713 -3.45 8.98 31.25
N SER A 714 -3.81 7.73 30.97
CA SER A 714 -5.18 7.21 31.05
C SER A 714 -5.80 7.42 32.43
N TRP A 715 -5.07 7.04 33.49
CA TRP A 715 -5.49 7.27 34.88
C TRP A 715 -5.65 8.76 35.20
N THR A 716 -4.67 9.58 34.82
CA THR A 716 -4.73 11.03 35.08
C THR A 716 -5.88 11.72 34.37
N THR A 717 -6.16 11.35 33.11
CA THR A 717 -7.29 11.88 32.34
C THR A 717 -8.61 11.50 33.01
N MET A 718 -8.73 10.27 33.52
CA MET A 718 -9.93 9.81 34.21
C MET A 718 -10.15 10.52 35.56
N ILE A 719 -9.09 10.70 36.36
CA ILE A 719 -9.15 11.46 37.63
C ILE A 719 -9.60 12.91 37.36
N MET A 720 -8.98 13.57 36.37
CA MET A 720 -9.36 14.94 35.98
C MET A 720 -10.80 15.00 35.47
N GLY A 721 -11.20 14.06 34.61
CA GLY A 721 -12.56 13.98 34.07
C GLY A 721 -13.62 13.83 35.16
N CYS A 722 -13.39 12.96 36.14
CA CYS A 722 -14.26 12.82 37.31
C CYS A 722 -14.31 14.12 38.13
N ALA A 723 -13.17 14.76 38.38
CA ALA A 723 -13.10 15.98 39.16
C ALA A 723 -13.88 17.15 38.51
N GLN A 724 -13.71 17.34 37.19
CA GLN A 724 -14.40 18.39 36.41
C GLN A 724 -15.92 18.16 36.34
N ASN A 725 -16.36 16.90 36.37
CA ASN A 725 -17.77 16.53 36.33
C ASN A 725 -18.42 16.39 37.73
N GLY A 726 -17.80 16.95 38.77
CA GLY A 726 -18.33 16.98 40.13
C GLY A 726 -18.28 15.64 40.87
N GLN A 727 -17.56 14.64 40.35
CA GLN A 727 -17.39 13.31 40.94
C GLN A 727 -16.09 13.22 41.75
N ALA A 728 -15.82 14.22 42.60
CA ALA A 728 -14.56 14.34 43.34
C ALA A 728 -14.18 13.09 44.15
N ARG A 729 -15.16 12.44 44.79
CA ARG A 729 -14.90 11.21 45.58
C ARG A 729 -14.50 10.03 44.70
N GLU A 730 -15.08 9.91 43.51
CA GLU A 730 -14.70 8.85 42.57
C GLU A 730 -13.30 9.10 42.00
N ALA A 731 -12.94 10.36 41.75
CA ALA A 731 -11.58 10.73 41.33
C ALA A 731 -10.51 10.26 42.34
N LEU A 732 -10.77 10.42 43.64
CA LEU A 732 -9.86 9.92 44.69
C LEU A 732 -9.80 8.40 44.76
N LYS A 733 -10.93 7.69 44.57
CA LYS A 733 -10.94 6.23 44.50
C LYS A 733 -10.12 5.70 43.32
N ILE A 734 -10.23 6.35 42.17
CA ILE A 734 -9.44 6.01 40.98
C ILE A 734 -7.94 6.19 41.25
N PHE A 735 -7.56 7.27 41.94
CA PHE A 735 -6.17 7.50 42.34
C PHE A 735 -5.66 6.41 43.30
N ASP A 736 -6.45 6.03 44.29
CA ASP A 736 -6.08 4.95 45.20
C ASP A 736 -5.96 3.60 44.44
N GLU A 737 -6.83 3.31 43.47
CA GLU A 737 -6.74 2.12 42.60
C GLU A 737 -5.48 2.12 41.73
N MET A 738 -5.12 3.28 41.16
CA MET A 738 -3.88 3.48 40.39
C MET A 738 -2.65 3.09 41.22
N ILE A 739 -2.59 3.52 42.49
CA ILE A 739 -1.50 3.18 43.41
C ILE A 739 -1.50 1.68 43.72
N VAL A 740 -2.66 1.07 44.00
CA VAL A 740 -2.78 -0.37 44.30
C VAL A 740 -2.32 -1.23 43.12
N LYS A 741 -2.55 -0.77 41.88
CA LYS A 741 -2.05 -1.42 40.66
C LYS A 741 -0.56 -1.20 40.39
N GLY A 742 0.15 -0.50 41.27
CA GLY A 742 1.59 -0.26 41.17
C GLY A 742 1.98 0.82 40.15
N ILE A 743 1.02 1.59 39.64
CA ILE A 743 1.28 2.66 38.68
C ILE A 743 1.72 3.89 39.46
N LYS A 744 2.95 4.35 39.23
CA LYS A 744 3.54 5.48 39.96
C LYS A 744 2.90 6.81 39.50
N PRO A 745 2.30 7.60 40.40
CA PRO A 745 1.85 8.95 40.10
C PRO A 745 2.99 9.85 39.63
N ASN A 746 2.69 10.84 38.79
CA ASN A 746 3.61 11.89 38.37
C ASN A 746 3.14 13.26 38.87
N TYR A 747 3.92 14.32 38.58
CA TYR A 747 3.60 15.71 38.92
C TYR A 747 2.16 16.09 38.52
N ILE A 748 1.75 15.76 37.30
CA ILE A 748 0.41 16.10 36.78
C ILE A 748 -0.70 15.32 37.52
N THR A 749 -0.43 14.09 37.94
CA THR A 749 -1.40 13.28 38.69
C THR A 749 -1.81 13.96 39.99
N PHE A 750 -0.83 14.49 40.74
CA PHE A 750 -1.11 15.21 41.99
C PHE A 750 -1.83 16.54 41.77
N VAL A 751 -1.53 17.25 40.69
CA VAL A 751 -2.33 18.41 40.24
C VAL A 751 -3.81 18.02 40.09
N CYS A 752 -4.10 16.90 39.41
CA CYS A 752 -5.48 16.42 39.23
C CYS A 752 -6.16 16.01 40.55
N VAL A 753 -5.44 15.33 41.45
CA VAL A 753 -5.94 14.88 42.75
C VAL A 753 -6.24 16.06 43.67
N LEU A 754 -5.33 17.04 43.77
CA LEU A 754 -5.56 18.25 44.56
C LEU A 754 -6.69 19.09 43.99
N TYR A 755 -6.83 19.16 42.67
CA TYR A 755 -7.99 19.76 42.03
C TYR A 755 -9.29 19.06 42.45
N ALA A 756 -9.33 17.72 42.44
CA ALA A 756 -10.47 16.94 42.91
C ALA A 756 -10.80 17.23 44.38
N CYS A 757 -9.80 17.28 45.26
CA CYS A 757 -9.98 17.68 46.66
C CYS A 757 -10.56 19.10 46.78
N SER A 758 -10.10 20.05 45.95
CA SER A 758 -10.62 21.41 45.94
C SER A 758 -12.07 21.51 45.44
N GLN A 759 -12.49 20.62 44.52
CA GLN A 759 -13.89 20.53 44.08
C GLN A 759 -14.79 19.87 45.14
N GLY A 760 -14.28 18.86 45.83
CA GLY A 760 -14.99 18.18 46.94
C GLY A 760 -14.92 18.88 48.30
N MET A 761 -14.09 19.92 48.43
CA MET A 761 -13.72 20.56 49.70
C MET A 761 -13.15 19.57 50.74
N PHE A 762 -12.34 18.62 50.28
CA PHE A 762 -11.69 17.60 51.10
C PHE A 762 -10.34 18.11 51.62
N ILE A 763 -10.36 18.93 52.68
CA ILE A 763 -9.17 19.61 53.22
C ILE A 763 -8.15 18.61 53.77
N ASP A 764 -8.61 17.63 54.56
CA ASP A 764 -7.75 16.62 55.18
C ASP A 764 -7.07 15.74 54.12
N GLU A 765 -7.83 15.28 53.12
CA GLU A 765 -7.28 14.54 51.99
C GLU A 765 -6.33 15.40 51.14
N ALA A 766 -6.60 16.69 50.94
CA ALA A 766 -5.69 17.59 50.23
C ALA A 766 -4.32 17.67 50.93
N TRP A 767 -4.29 17.89 52.24
CA TRP A 767 -3.05 17.91 53.01
C TRP A 767 -2.33 16.56 53.00
N LYS A 768 -3.08 15.46 53.15
CA LYS A 768 -2.53 14.10 53.06
C LYS A 768 -1.80 13.88 51.72
N TYR A 769 -2.46 14.16 50.59
CA TYR A 769 -1.88 13.92 49.28
C TYR A 769 -0.77 14.93 48.93
N PHE A 770 -0.86 16.17 49.41
CA PHE A 770 0.20 17.16 49.25
C PHE A 770 1.49 16.74 49.97
N SER A 771 1.38 16.19 51.19
CA SER A 771 2.54 15.66 51.93
C SER A 771 3.08 14.35 51.36
N SER A 772 2.21 13.44 50.91
CA SER A 772 2.64 12.15 50.32
C SER A 772 3.44 12.35 49.03
N MET A 773 3.19 13.43 48.29
CA MET A 773 3.90 13.73 47.05
C MET A 773 5.43 13.80 47.25
N THR A 774 5.89 14.49 48.28
CA THR A 774 7.33 14.57 48.62
C THR A 774 7.81 13.31 49.35
N SER A 775 7.05 12.86 50.35
CA SER A 775 7.49 11.81 51.28
C SER A 775 7.48 10.40 50.68
N ASP A 776 6.42 10.06 49.94
CA ASP A 776 6.21 8.71 49.42
C ASP A 776 6.62 8.58 47.94
N HIS A 777 6.57 9.67 47.17
CA HIS A 777 6.80 9.66 45.72
C HIS A 777 8.02 10.45 45.24
N GLY A 778 8.68 11.21 46.11
CA GLY A 778 9.87 12.00 45.76
C GLY A 778 9.60 13.11 44.73
N ILE A 779 8.35 13.60 44.64
CA ILE A 779 7.94 14.66 43.72
C ILE A 779 7.87 15.97 44.50
N SER A 780 8.62 16.97 44.06
CA SER A 780 8.61 18.30 44.68
C SER A 780 7.36 19.11 44.30
N PRO A 781 6.64 19.73 45.24
CA PRO A 781 5.50 20.58 44.94
C PRO A 781 5.91 21.83 44.14
N GLY A 782 5.28 22.01 42.99
CA GLY A 782 5.38 23.23 42.16
C GLY A 782 4.20 24.18 42.35
N GLU A 783 4.23 25.32 41.65
CA GLU A 783 3.24 26.41 41.80
C GLU A 783 1.79 25.90 41.66
N ASP A 784 1.52 25.03 40.69
CA ASP A 784 0.20 24.46 40.44
C ASP A 784 -0.40 23.71 41.65
N HIS A 785 0.46 23.01 42.40
CA HIS A 785 0.02 22.27 43.59
C HIS A 785 -0.38 23.23 44.70
N TYR A 786 0.43 24.28 44.91
CA TYR A 786 0.11 25.33 45.87
C TYR A 786 -1.15 26.11 45.48
N VAL A 787 -1.40 26.36 44.19
CA VAL A 787 -2.65 26.98 43.72
C VAL A 787 -3.86 26.19 44.22
N TYR A 788 -3.88 24.86 44.09
CA TYR A 788 -5.03 24.07 44.54
C TYR A 788 -5.13 23.93 46.05
N MET A 789 -4.00 23.96 46.77
CA MET A 789 -4.02 24.02 48.24
C MET A 789 -4.58 25.36 48.73
N VAL A 790 -4.12 26.48 48.18
CA VAL A 790 -4.67 27.81 48.46
C VAL A 790 -6.14 27.88 48.06
N HIS A 791 -6.53 27.25 46.95
CA HIS A 791 -7.91 27.20 46.50
C HIS A 791 -8.81 26.40 47.46
N VAL A 792 -8.39 25.22 47.95
CA VAL A 792 -9.21 24.43 48.87
C VAL A 792 -9.36 25.10 50.23
N LEU A 793 -8.27 25.66 50.79
CA LEU A 793 -8.28 26.43 52.03
C LEU A 793 -9.12 27.71 51.88
N GLY A 794 -8.92 28.42 50.77
CA GLY A 794 -9.65 29.62 50.43
C GLY A 794 -11.14 29.38 50.31
N ARG A 795 -11.57 28.32 49.59
CA ARG A 795 -13.00 27.95 49.49
C ARG A 795 -13.60 27.53 50.83
N ALA A 796 -12.81 26.91 51.72
CA ALA A 796 -13.23 26.57 53.06
C ALA A 796 -13.30 27.76 54.03
N GLY A 797 -12.82 28.94 53.64
CA GLY A 797 -12.80 30.14 54.48
C GLY A 797 -11.54 30.27 55.36
N HIS A 798 -10.56 29.38 55.18
CA HIS A 798 -9.28 29.38 55.88
C HIS A 798 -8.30 30.38 55.24
N ILE A 799 -8.72 31.65 55.11
CA ILE A 799 -7.99 32.67 54.34
C ILE A 799 -6.58 32.94 54.90
N LYS A 800 -6.44 33.01 56.22
CA LYS A 800 -5.12 33.25 56.87
C LYS A 800 -4.16 32.09 56.68
N GLU A 801 -4.64 30.86 56.83
CA GLU A 801 -3.86 29.64 56.61
C GLU A 801 -3.42 29.55 55.13
N ALA A 802 -4.30 29.94 54.21
CA ALA A 802 -3.97 30.03 52.79
C ALA A 802 -2.89 31.10 52.50
N GLU A 803 -2.94 32.26 53.15
CA GLU A 803 -1.92 33.31 53.03
C GLU A 803 -0.57 32.87 53.61
N GLU A 804 -0.57 32.24 54.79
CA GLU A 804 0.62 31.66 55.42
C GLU A 804 1.26 30.58 54.53
N LEU A 805 0.45 29.74 53.89
CA LEU A 805 0.94 28.73 52.95
C LEU A 805 1.69 29.37 51.77
N ILE A 806 1.21 30.49 51.22
CA ILE A 806 1.89 31.20 50.13
C ILE A 806 3.25 31.70 50.59
N PHE A 807 3.34 32.26 51.80
CA PHE A 807 4.62 32.71 52.35
C PHE A 807 5.59 31.57 52.66
N SER A 808 5.10 30.35 52.88
CA SER A 808 5.93 29.16 53.12
C SER A 808 6.48 28.50 51.85
N MET A 809 6.13 29.00 50.66
CA MET A 809 6.56 28.41 49.39
C MET A 809 8.09 28.47 49.24
N PRO A 810 8.75 27.40 48.74
CA PRO A 810 10.21 27.35 48.59
C PRO A 810 10.74 28.18 47.40
N PHE A 811 9.86 28.86 46.67
CA PHE A 811 10.16 29.70 45.51
C PHE A 811 9.23 30.91 45.49
N GLN A 812 9.56 31.92 44.67
CA GLN A 812 8.76 33.13 44.55
C GLN A 812 7.35 32.81 44.03
N PRO A 813 6.27 33.18 44.76
CA PRO A 813 4.91 32.89 44.31
C PRO A 813 4.56 33.68 43.04
N GLY A 814 4.00 33.00 42.05
CA GLY A 814 3.52 33.64 40.83
C GLY A 814 2.19 34.36 41.03
N ALA A 815 1.78 35.13 40.02
CA ALA A 815 0.54 35.91 40.06
C ALA A 815 -0.71 35.03 40.23
N SER A 816 -0.66 33.78 39.76
CA SER A 816 -1.79 32.83 39.78
C SER A 816 -2.22 32.45 41.20
N VAL A 817 -1.26 32.20 42.09
CA VAL A 817 -1.50 31.84 43.49
C VAL A 817 -2.13 33.01 44.25
N TRP A 818 -1.61 34.22 44.05
CA TRP A 818 -2.17 35.44 44.65
C TRP A 818 -3.57 35.78 44.11
N GLN A 819 -3.81 35.60 42.81
CA GLN A 819 -5.14 35.75 42.20
C GLN A 819 -6.14 34.74 42.79
N THR A 820 -5.69 33.52 43.09
CA THR A 820 -6.52 32.48 43.72
C THR A 820 -6.92 32.87 45.14
N LEU A 821 -5.98 33.38 45.95
CA LEU A 821 -6.28 33.91 47.28
C LEU A 821 -7.23 35.12 47.20
N LEU A 822 -7.00 36.06 46.29
CA LEU A 822 -7.86 37.22 46.06
C LEU A 822 -9.30 36.82 45.73
N SER A 823 -9.48 35.80 44.88
CA SER A 823 -10.79 35.24 44.56
C SER A 823 -11.48 34.65 45.80
N ALA A 824 -10.74 33.94 46.66
CA ALA A 824 -11.28 33.42 47.91
C ALA A 824 -11.66 34.54 48.90
N CYS A 825 -10.84 35.58 49.02
CA CYS A 825 -11.13 36.77 49.83
C CYS A 825 -12.41 37.48 49.39
N GLN A 826 -12.65 37.57 48.07
CA GLN A 826 -13.89 38.11 47.52
C GLN A 826 -15.11 37.32 48.00
N VAL A 827 -15.03 35.98 48.01
CA VAL A 827 -16.13 35.11 48.41
C VAL A 827 -16.41 35.19 49.92
N HIS A 828 -15.36 35.29 50.74
CA HIS A 828 -15.48 35.19 52.21
C HIS A 828 -15.46 36.51 52.98
N GLY A 829 -15.20 37.64 52.31
CA GLY A 829 -15.30 38.96 52.97
C GLY A 829 -14.01 39.54 53.54
N ASP A 830 -12.85 38.94 53.28
CA ASP A 830 -11.57 39.45 53.81
C ASP A 830 -10.94 40.50 52.87
N ILE A 831 -11.40 41.74 53.00
CA ILE A 831 -10.96 42.87 52.17
C ILE A 831 -9.47 43.16 52.33
N GLU A 832 -8.93 43.05 53.54
CA GLU A 832 -7.54 43.45 53.82
C GLU A 832 -6.54 42.45 53.26
N THR A 833 -6.80 41.15 53.43
CA THR A 833 -6.00 40.10 52.78
C THR A 833 -6.16 40.13 51.27
N GLY A 834 -7.37 40.41 50.77
CA GLY A 834 -7.64 40.61 49.35
C GLY A 834 -6.81 41.76 48.73
N LYS A 835 -6.72 42.92 49.40
CA LYS A 835 -5.88 44.04 48.92
C LYS A 835 -4.41 43.63 48.80
N ARG A 836 -3.83 43.01 49.84
CA ARG A 836 -2.43 42.53 49.82
C ARG A 836 -2.19 41.54 48.68
N ALA A 837 -3.09 40.56 48.52
CA ALA A 837 -3.00 39.58 47.44
C ALA A 837 -3.05 40.25 46.05
N ALA A 838 -3.93 41.23 45.86
CA ALA A 838 -4.01 41.98 44.62
C ALA A 838 -2.75 42.83 44.35
N GLU A 839 -2.19 43.47 45.37
CA GLU A 839 -0.94 44.23 45.26
C GLU A 839 0.22 43.33 44.80
N HIS A 840 0.37 42.15 45.41
CA HIS A 840 1.36 41.16 44.97
C HIS A 840 1.12 40.71 43.51
N ALA A 841 -0.11 40.36 43.13
CA ALA A 841 -0.43 39.92 41.78
C ALA A 841 -0.20 41.02 40.72
N ILE A 842 -0.56 42.27 41.01
CA ILE A 842 -0.36 43.43 40.13
C ILE A 842 1.13 43.78 40.03
N HIS A 843 1.89 43.65 41.11
CA HIS A 843 3.33 43.89 41.10
C HIS A 843 4.05 42.90 40.17
N LEU A 844 3.65 41.62 40.20
CA LEU A 844 4.21 40.57 39.35
C LEU A 844 3.81 40.72 37.88
N ASN A 845 2.56 41.08 37.59
CA ASN A 845 2.11 41.32 36.21
C ASN A 845 1.22 42.56 36.09
N ARG A 846 1.87 43.71 35.83
CA ARG A 846 1.19 45.01 35.77
C ARG A 846 0.19 45.15 34.61
N LYS A 847 0.36 44.37 33.53
CA LYS A 847 -0.48 44.45 32.33
C LYS A 847 -1.63 43.44 32.31
N ASP A 848 -1.66 42.49 33.25
CA ASP A 848 -2.71 41.48 33.31
C ASP A 848 -4.03 42.09 33.82
N PRO A 849 -5.09 42.16 33.00
CA PRO A 849 -6.36 42.73 33.42
C PRO A 849 -7.06 41.93 34.53
N SER A 850 -6.75 40.63 34.68
CA SER A 850 -7.47 39.73 35.58
C SER A 850 -7.33 40.14 37.06
N SER A 851 -6.14 40.52 37.51
CA SER A 851 -5.90 40.99 38.89
C SER A 851 -6.70 42.24 39.23
N TYR A 852 -6.78 43.20 38.29
CA TYR A 852 -7.56 44.43 38.48
C TYR A 852 -9.05 44.14 38.46
N VAL A 853 -9.52 43.26 37.58
CA VAL A 853 -10.94 42.89 37.52
C VAL A 853 -11.37 42.14 38.79
N LEU A 854 -10.55 41.22 39.31
CA LEU A 854 -10.84 40.52 40.57
C LEU A 854 -10.90 41.49 41.75
N LEU A 855 -9.93 42.41 41.85
CA LEU A 855 -9.92 43.44 42.90
C LEU A 855 -11.12 44.41 42.75
N SER A 856 -11.48 44.80 41.52
CA SER A 856 -12.66 45.61 41.24
C SER A 856 -13.95 44.91 41.68
N ASN A 857 -14.10 43.63 41.35
CA ASN A 857 -15.25 42.82 41.72
C ASN A 857 -15.36 42.66 43.24
N MET A 858 -14.22 42.52 43.92
CA MET A 858 -14.17 42.51 45.39
C MET A 858 -14.69 43.83 45.97
N PHE A 859 -14.14 44.98 45.55
CA PHE A 859 -14.63 46.29 46.04
C PHE A 859 -16.10 46.54 45.73
N ALA A 860 -16.56 46.18 44.53
CA ALA A 860 -17.96 46.29 44.15
C ALA A 860 -18.87 45.40 45.02
N GLY A 861 -18.42 44.17 45.34
CA GLY A 861 -19.14 43.24 46.22
C GLY A 861 -19.36 43.77 47.64
N PHE A 862 -18.48 44.67 48.11
CA PHE A 862 -18.59 45.33 49.41
C PHE A 862 -19.12 46.78 49.33
N ASN A 863 -19.73 47.18 48.22
CA ASN A 863 -20.25 48.54 47.98
C ASN A 863 -19.21 49.67 48.09
N ASN A 864 -17.92 49.37 47.90
CA ASN A 864 -16.84 50.36 47.92
C ASN A 864 -16.60 50.92 46.50
N TRP A 865 -17.51 51.78 46.05
CA TRP A 865 -17.49 52.33 44.69
C TRP A 865 -16.37 53.33 44.44
N ASP A 866 -15.87 53.99 45.50
CA ASP A 866 -14.76 54.95 45.40
C ASP A 866 -13.47 54.25 44.98
N ASP A 867 -13.14 53.12 45.60
CA ASP A 867 -11.95 52.36 45.25
C ASP A 867 -12.09 51.63 43.89
N VAL A 868 -13.31 51.31 43.45
CA VAL A 868 -13.57 50.86 42.06
C VAL A 868 -13.24 51.97 41.06
N GLY A 869 -13.63 53.22 41.36
CA GLY A 869 -13.31 54.40 40.54
C GLY A 869 -11.80 54.59 40.40
N LYS A 870 -11.08 54.62 41.53
CA LYS A 870 -9.61 54.73 41.55
C LYS A 870 -8.93 53.59 40.79
N LEU A 871 -9.44 52.36 40.89
CA LEU A 871 -8.87 51.23 40.18
C LEU A 871 -9.07 51.33 38.66
N ARG A 872 -10.21 51.88 38.20
CA ARG A 872 -10.45 52.13 36.78
C ARG A 872 -9.47 53.17 36.21
N GLU A 873 -9.25 54.26 36.93
CA GLU A 873 -8.22 55.25 36.59
C GLU A 873 -6.82 54.62 36.57
N LEU A 874 -6.52 53.72 37.50
CA LEU A 874 -5.26 52.97 37.52
C LEU A 874 -5.11 52.05 36.31
N MET A 875 -6.19 51.42 35.83
CA MET A 875 -6.18 50.62 34.61
C MET A 875 -5.97 51.49 33.36
N GLU A 876 -6.61 52.65 33.30
CA GLU A 876 -6.47 53.61 32.19
C GLU A 876 -5.05 54.18 32.10
N THR A 877 -4.48 54.62 33.23
CA THR A 877 -3.10 55.14 33.30
C THR A 877 -2.04 54.10 32.93
N ARG A 878 -2.37 52.81 33.03
CA ARG A 878 -1.47 51.69 32.68
C ARG A 878 -1.78 51.05 31.32
N ASP A 879 -2.71 51.63 30.55
CA ASP A 879 -3.21 51.11 29.26
C ASP A 879 -3.68 49.63 29.36
N VAL A 880 -4.28 49.27 30.49
CA VAL A 880 -4.85 47.94 30.73
C VAL A 880 -6.30 47.94 30.30
N LYS A 881 -6.61 47.29 29.18
CA LYS A 881 -7.98 47.20 28.66
C LYS A 881 -8.70 45.99 29.24
N LYS A 882 -9.92 46.23 29.74
CA LYS A 882 -10.83 45.14 30.11
C LYS A 882 -11.24 44.38 28.86
N VAL A 883 -10.87 43.12 28.77
CA VAL A 883 -11.33 42.22 27.71
C VAL A 883 -12.75 41.74 28.09
N PRO A 884 -13.79 41.98 27.27
CA PRO A 884 -15.09 41.35 27.48
C PRO A 884 -14.93 39.83 27.48
N GLY A 885 -15.63 39.13 28.38
CA GLY A 885 -15.61 37.66 28.42
C GLY A 885 -16.17 37.09 27.11
N SER A 886 -15.29 36.86 26.13
CA SER A 886 -15.61 36.22 24.86
C SER A 886 -15.38 34.73 25.01
N ILE A 887 -16.46 33.95 24.93
CA ILE A 887 -16.37 32.49 24.74
C ILE A 887 -15.97 32.29 23.27
N THR A 888 -14.70 32.49 22.95
CA THR A 888 -14.13 32.17 21.63
C THR A 888 -12.70 31.66 21.80
N GLY A 889 -12.56 30.34 21.87
CA GLY A 889 -11.57 29.52 21.15
C GLY A 889 -10.07 29.65 21.43
N LEU A 890 -9.52 30.85 21.66
CA LEU A 890 -8.06 31.08 21.65
C LEU A 890 -7.44 31.33 23.02
N VAL A 891 -8.23 31.28 24.08
CA VAL A 891 -7.74 31.28 25.47
C VAL A 891 -8.02 29.94 26.15
N ALA A 892 -8.57 28.92 25.46
CA ALA A 892 -9.11 27.73 26.13
C ALA A 892 -8.07 26.75 26.71
N ILE A 893 -6.79 26.83 26.32
CA ILE A 893 -5.73 25.98 26.90
C ILE A 893 -4.96 26.71 28.03
N GLU A 894 -5.08 28.03 28.13
CA GLU A 894 -4.46 28.82 29.21
C GLU A 894 -5.51 29.43 30.19
N ALA A 895 -6.79 29.48 29.81
CA ALA A 895 -7.93 29.94 30.63
C ALA A 895 -8.55 28.83 31.47
N THR A 896 -8.37 27.55 31.14
CA THR A 896 -8.66 26.47 32.10
C THR A 896 -7.69 26.50 33.28
N ARG A 897 -6.60 27.29 33.20
CA ARG A 897 -5.71 27.64 34.30
C ARG A 897 -5.97 29.02 34.96
N LYS A 898 -6.86 29.88 34.43
CA LYS A 898 -6.97 31.28 34.90
C LYS A 898 -8.37 31.85 35.15
N ALA A 899 -9.47 31.13 34.94
CA ALA A 899 -10.80 31.71 35.24
C ALA A 899 -11.87 30.68 35.64
N THR A 900 -11.81 30.16 36.86
CA THR A 900 -13.01 29.71 37.60
C THR A 900 -13.30 30.70 38.73
N ALA A 901 -13.68 31.92 38.36
CA ALA A 901 -14.31 32.88 39.26
C ALA A 901 -15.55 33.42 38.54
N THR A 902 -16.72 32.87 38.90
CA THR A 902 -18.10 33.42 38.81
C THR A 902 -19.14 32.35 38.45
N CYS A 903 -19.58 31.56 39.43
CA CYS A 903 -21.02 31.34 39.67
C CYS A 903 -21.21 30.52 40.96
N SER A 904 -21.48 31.21 42.06
CA SER A 904 -22.00 30.65 43.30
C SER A 904 -23.48 31.04 43.42
N ILE A 905 -24.40 30.11 43.15
CA ILE A 905 -25.73 30.10 43.78
C ILE A 905 -26.04 28.67 44.22
N SER A 906 -26.37 28.55 45.50
CA SER A 906 -26.50 27.36 46.35
C SER A 906 -27.49 26.27 45.90
N PRO A 907 -27.38 25.04 46.43
CA PRO A 907 -28.20 23.89 46.05
C PRO A 907 -29.56 23.85 46.76
N ARG A 908 -30.64 23.56 46.03
CA ARG A 908 -31.88 23.03 46.61
C ARG A 908 -32.34 21.77 45.87
N LYS A 909 -32.66 20.76 46.67
CA LYS A 909 -33.19 19.44 46.33
C LYS A 909 -34.38 19.51 45.36
N HIS A 910 -34.35 18.77 44.26
CA HIS A 910 -35.16 17.55 44.02
C HIS A 910 -35.27 17.19 42.53
N ARG A 911 -35.08 15.89 42.27
CA ARG A 911 -35.68 14.97 41.28
C ARG A 911 -36.29 15.52 39.97
N SER A 912 -36.06 14.69 38.94
CA SER A 912 -36.77 14.52 37.66
C SER A 912 -36.19 15.30 36.49
N GLY A 913 -35.89 14.56 35.42
CA GLY A 913 -35.22 15.05 34.24
C GLY A 913 -36.10 16.01 33.43
N HIS A 914 -35.48 17.08 32.95
CA HIS A 914 -35.85 17.73 31.71
C HIS A 914 -34.63 18.45 31.11
N VAL A 915 -34.35 18.07 29.86
CA VAL A 915 -33.63 18.76 28.79
C VAL A 915 -33.35 20.25 29.04
N PHE A 916 -32.08 20.64 29.19
CA PHE A 916 -31.67 22.04 29.09
C PHE A 916 -31.58 22.45 27.61
N ARG A 917 -32.68 22.99 27.07
CA ARG A 917 -32.67 23.85 25.87
C ARG A 917 -32.17 25.23 26.31
N LEU A 918 -31.00 25.66 25.84
CA LEU A 918 -30.54 27.04 25.97
C LEU A 918 -31.40 27.96 25.10
N TYR A 919 -32.30 28.71 25.74
CA TYR A 919 -32.99 29.84 25.13
C TYR A 919 -32.04 31.03 25.00
N LYS A 920 -31.94 31.59 23.78
CA LYS A 920 -31.33 32.89 23.47
C LYS A 920 -31.97 33.98 24.35
N LEU A 921 -31.22 34.57 25.27
CA LEU A 921 -31.55 35.87 25.86
C LEU A 921 -30.89 36.99 25.03
N LYS A 922 -31.68 37.64 24.19
CA LYS A 922 -31.38 38.98 23.67
C LYS A 922 -31.58 39.98 24.83
N LEU A 923 -30.51 40.57 25.32
CA LEU A 923 -30.56 41.78 26.13
C LEU A 923 -30.11 42.96 25.25
N TRP A 924 -31.08 43.79 24.89
CA TRP A 924 -30.85 45.14 24.39
C TRP A 924 -30.25 45.99 25.51
N ILE A 925 -29.10 46.61 25.27
CA ILE A 925 -28.66 47.79 26.02
C ILE A 925 -28.48 48.91 25.00
N GLN A 926 -29.41 49.86 25.02
CA GLN A 926 -29.22 51.19 24.45
C GLN A 926 -28.07 51.88 25.19
N VAL A 927 -27.08 52.36 24.44
CA VAL A 927 -26.21 53.45 24.90
C VAL A 927 -26.42 54.62 23.94
N PRO A 928 -26.86 55.80 24.41
CA PRO A 928 -27.00 56.99 23.60
C PRO A 928 -25.68 57.78 23.52
N GLY A 929 -25.39 58.31 22.33
CA GLY A 929 -24.72 59.60 22.14
C GLY A 929 -23.18 59.64 22.11
N SER A 930 -22.63 59.73 20.89
CA SER A 930 -21.75 60.83 20.39
C SER A 930 -20.82 60.27 19.29
N THR A 931 -21.21 60.29 18.01
CA THR A 931 -20.87 61.32 17.01
C THR A 931 -19.37 61.62 16.87
N ALA A 932 -18.74 61.11 15.81
CA ALA A 932 -17.94 61.88 14.85
C ALA A 932 -17.29 60.99 13.76
N MET A 933 -17.54 61.36 12.49
CA MET A 933 -16.75 61.16 11.25
C MET A 933 -16.54 59.70 10.77
N GLN A 934 -17.14 59.18 9.69
CA GLN A 934 -17.50 59.70 8.35
C GLN A 934 -16.31 60.23 7.52
N ASN A 935 -16.20 59.66 6.30
CA ASN A 935 -15.22 59.82 5.21
C ASN A 935 -14.06 58.81 5.30
N GLU A 936 -13.73 58.00 4.30
CA GLU A 936 -13.72 58.23 2.85
C GLU A 936 -13.53 56.90 2.06
N CYS A 937 -13.63 56.99 0.73
CA CYS A 937 -13.40 55.96 -0.31
C CYS A 937 -14.54 55.01 -0.70
N THR A 938 -15.53 55.60 -1.37
CA THR A 938 -16.22 55.03 -2.52
C THR A 938 -15.34 54.93 -3.78
N GLN A 939 -15.77 54.05 -4.71
CA GLN A 939 -15.50 53.98 -6.16
C GLN A 939 -14.29 53.10 -6.59
N GLN A 940 -14.37 52.21 -7.60
CA GLN A 940 -15.27 52.16 -8.77
C GLN A 940 -15.22 50.78 -9.50
N ARG A 941 -16.40 50.32 -9.95
CA ARG A 941 -16.79 49.76 -11.27
C ARG A 941 -16.03 48.56 -11.90
N GLN A 942 -16.73 47.44 -12.14
CA GLN A 942 -17.39 46.98 -13.41
C GLN A 942 -16.48 45.96 -14.15
N SER A 943 -16.93 44.90 -14.85
CA SER A 943 -18.23 44.54 -15.42
C SER A 943 -18.18 43.12 -16.04
N HIS A 944 -19.36 42.47 -16.10
CA HIS A 944 -19.87 41.56 -17.16
C HIS A 944 -19.46 40.08 -17.22
N HIS A 945 -20.41 39.19 -16.90
CA HIS A 945 -21.15 38.46 -17.94
C HIS A 945 -22.51 37.94 -17.43
N CYS A 946 -23.49 37.92 -18.34
CA CYS A 946 -24.91 37.68 -18.11
C CYS A 946 -25.37 36.61 -19.09
N ALA A 947 -26.03 35.53 -18.64
CA ALA A 947 -27.00 34.76 -19.45
C ALA A 947 -27.76 33.69 -18.63
N LYS A 948 -29.07 33.96 -18.46
CA LYS A 948 -30.26 33.07 -18.60
C LYS A 948 -30.17 31.57 -18.26
N LEU A 949 -31.07 31.08 -17.39
CA LEU A 949 -32.25 30.22 -17.74
C LEU A 949 -33.07 29.78 -16.50
N THR A 950 -34.35 30.20 -16.51
CA THR A 950 -35.61 29.57 -16.00
C THR A 950 -35.71 28.73 -14.70
N PRO A 951 -36.78 28.95 -13.89
CA PRO A 951 -37.20 28.06 -12.80
C PRO A 951 -38.35 27.12 -13.23
N VAL A 952 -38.25 25.82 -12.91
CA VAL A 952 -39.36 24.86 -12.97
C VAL A 952 -39.20 23.87 -11.83
N MET A 953 -40.09 23.89 -10.84
CA MET A 953 -40.94 22.74 -10.53
C MET A 953 -41.99 23.09 -9.48
N GLU A 954 -43.23 22.90 -9.93
CA GLU A 954 -44.50 23.00 -9.24
C GLU A 954 -44.80 21.76 -8.38
N THR A 955 -45.53 22.02 -7.30
CA THR A 955 -46.68 21.25 -6.78
C THR A 955 -46.50 19.81 -6.31
N ALA A 956 -46.78 19.62 -5.01
CA ALA A 956 -47.63 18.53 -4.55
C ALA A 956 -48.64 19.05 -3.50
N ASN A 957 -49.89 19.19 -3.97
CA ASN A 957 -51.14 19.10 -3.20
C ASN A 957 -51.18 17.71 -2.49
N ARG A 958 -51.82 17.44 -1.34
CA ARG A 958 -53.18 17.79 -0.89
C ARG A 958 -53.44 17.17 0.51
N ARG A 959 -54.16 17.92 1.36
CA ARG A 959 -55.28 17.57 2.29
C ARG A 959 -55.07 16.48 3.36
N VAL A 960 -55.10 16.84 4.65
CA VAL A 960 -56.30 17.01 5.54
C VAL A 960 -56.95 15.66 5.86
N ASP A 961 -56.57 15.06 7.00
CA ASP A 961 -57.32 15.07 8.27
C ASP A 961 -56.34 14.90 9.44
#